data_AF-A0A449AV04-F1
#
_entry.id   AF-A0A449AV04-F1
#
_cell.length_a   1.000
_cell.length_b   1.000
_cell.length_c   1.000
_cell.angle_alpha   90.00
_cell.angle_beta   90.00
_cell.angle_gamma   90.00
#
_symmetry.space_group_name_H-M   'P 1'
#
loop_
_entity.id
_entity.type
_entity.pdbx_description
1 polymer ?
#
loop_
_entity_poly.entity_id
_entity_poly.type
_entity_poly.pdbx_seq_one_letter_code
_entity_poly.pdbx_strand_id
1 'polypeptide(L)'
;MKKSLKAALIIAATLTTTTAIGTTVAILLAKSKNQAKNEKEKTDNKAVDDSIINPVDKKGEQNLNSNKNPKEKTPTDKNVQINFVFENEVISSVNLTIPSSDEFFSLDQEAIPTGYFTNDNLSQITYHEVVNISISKIPNKKFKTVNLEFRYSNQVIKTETFDVENSIERILLDNHIPSGYQLLDENNNSVNYTAEKIIVEIVPLTKKSLISFVYDANVVGNFEIEIPFKKDSIDLSLITLPNGYRLKNEITSFTYQPQLNLEVAPINKQIVVNFKNGDLKVGEIVISIPFENTTFTIDQNQIPEGYQTNDSLIDILYAQTIEIRVNSISRETQDEIMQIHFVYQNELINKFEIIKKPNQSDVDLNNFVLKEGYQINRNQARNIPFTNGTVQINVVPLTKNAIIVFEHQGQKISQISLNIDYYDNKLTIPQDQIPQNYKAVSTITDIPYASTLTVQVNPLTKKLIIKFMDENNLIKEINEDINYEMSTINLTNLIPENYKLKDESQTSIPYQNGEIIIEVVSKDARPDKNPEAPKEKETNDPSNSGDSSVSPATNDDNQPTSDSGDPNPGANNSQAKIQEIRNWESTILSVKNNLASHFDNNEALKNSLENIDFNNLESKSEDDLNLIKAKIDETIAKANSIIDQKINDVNTKYETFKDDDYYFKDFEGSINSLLSIKNQTDFKVKINDFNTNYNTLLQLPNKINEFKTNSDSITLDVRDKYKLYLKFSYPKEGSGSYLIGNQNSFEVKVTLKEASNPQNSYELKYLYKLLKTNQTAFEYKLTRIPRSFSSLVASNINYETSALTIPFDSVSGNDDAPLKLRLKTQVTDFKDETYPDSSNIFIRRGEMPDLTPSANSIVTNSLDDYWLFPRRYKIQFRKEIIDFNKTAVQTRINNEQQQGAWNNKISDNTPFSYKDAVFVTLMKVILESNFSSEYFTIDPNQTIFTKPFDSKGNFEFQIKATVQKEYDTRTKFNNLGGSFFDFSLIDKNIGVKHQILQPGQQVVMTFSLENSLNESITIANNKGEILRATLTETFKGENLSGRNPIVGEFSGLFRMKLSVDGQLVWNTTTAGNDITGQRSNQSRTLPIFALQKIKINEIPELKVLVY
;
A
#
# COMPACT_ATOMS: atom_id res chain seq x y z
N MET A 1 -7.75 -65.13 28.79
CA MET A 1 -8.86 -65.97 29.30
C MET A 1 -10.11 -65.09 29.52
N LYS A 2 -11.18 -65.61 30.14
CA LYS A 2 -12.52 -64.99 30.17
C LYS A 2 -12.65 -63.80 31.16
N LYS A 3 -13.58 -62.87 30.81
CA LYS A 3 -14.64 -62.19 31.62
C LYS A 3 -14.67 -62.46 33.15
N SER A 4 -15.09 -61.55 34.05
CA SER A 4 -15.72 -60.19 34.01
C SER A 4 -15.71 -59.57 35.46
N LEU A 5 -16.50 -58.61 36.00
CA LEU A 5 -17.83 -58.01 35.69
C LEU A 5 -18.08 -56.65 36.43
N LYS A 6 -19.26 -56.06 36.18
CA LYS A 6 -19.99 -54.91 36.81
C LYS A 6 -20.19 -54.97 38.35
N ALA A 7 -20.80 -54.00 39.06
CA ALA A 7 -20.90 -52.51 39.03
C ALA A 7 -21.97 -52.00 40.07
N ALA A 8 -21.85 -50.73 40.53
CA ALA A 8 -22.91 -49.88 41.15
C ALA A 8 -23.49 -50.34 42.54
N LEU A 9 -24.29 -49.58 43.33
CA LEU A 9 -24.87 -48.21 43.31
C LEU A 9 -25.21 -47.75 44.77
N ILE A 10 -25.83 -46.56 44.96
CA ILE A 10 -26.50 -45.99 46.18
C ILE A 10 -25.51 -45.33 47.17
N ILE A 11 -25.51 -44.03 47.54
CA ILE A 11 -26.47 -42.88 47.65
C ILE A 11 -27.23 -42.78 48.99
N ALA A 12 -26.85 -41.81 49.85
CA ALA A 12 -27.73 -40.75 50.43
C ALA A 12 -27.10 -40.00 51.64
N ALA A 13 -27.21 -38.65 51.63
CA ALA A 13 -27.27 -37.73 52.80
C ALA A 13 -26.08 -37.69 53.83
N THR A 14 -25.76 -36.58 54.53
CA THR A 14 -26.42 -35.25 54.68
C THR A 14 -25.39 -34.14 55.01
N LEU A 15 -25.67 -32.93 54.50
CA LEU A 15 -25.49 -31.54 55.02
C LEU A 15 -24.72 -31.31 56.37
N THR A 16 -24.00 -30.21 56.65
CA THR A 16 -23.76 -28.87 55.99
C THR A 16 -22.43 -28.26 56.57
N THR A 17 -22.00 -26.98 56.61
CA THR A 17 -22.41 -25.57 56.29
C THR A 17 -21.10 -24.71 56.36
N THR A 18 -20.86 -23.52 55.76
CA THR A 18 -21.40 -22.77 54.59
C THR A 18 -20.45 -21.61 54.21
N THR A 19 -19.97 -21.59 52.96
CA THR A 19 -19.89 -20.43 52.01
C THR A 19 -19.52 -18.98 52.41
N ALA A 20 -18.81 -18.31 51.49
CA ALA A 20 -19.10 -16.91 51.12
C ALA A 20 -18.73 -16.57 49.65
N ILE A 21 -19.64 -16.84 48.69
CA ILE A 21 -19.67 -16.26 47.32
C ILE A 21 -21.16 -16.04 46.95
N GLY A 22 -21.49 -14.92 46.28
CA GLY A 22 -22.75 -14.67 45.53
C GLY A 22 -22.39 -14.07 44.16
N THR A 23 -22.80 -14.53 42.96
CA THR A 23 -24.14 -14.90 42.39
C THR A 23 -25.02 -13.64 42.24
N THR A 24 -25.76 -13.33 41.15
CA THR A 24 -26.61 -14.14 40.23
C THR A 24 -26.87 -13.33 38.90
N VAL A 25 -26.53 -13.78 37.68
CA VAL A 25 -27.29 -14.58 36.66
C VAL A 25 -28.54 -13.93 35.97
N ALA A 26 -28.31 -13.42 34.74
CA ALA A 26 -29.09 -13.57 33.47
C ALA A 26 -30.49 -12.91 33.16
N ILE A 27 -30.80 -12.89 31.84
CA ILE A 27 -32.12 -12.92 31.12
C ILE A 27 -32.61 -11.65 30.33
N LEU A 28 -33.05 -11.90 29.06
CA LEU A 28 -33.90 -11.13 28.10
C LEU A 28 -33.48 -9.80 27.42
N LEU A 29 -33.19 -9.92 26.10
CA LEU A 29 -33.85 -9.28 24.93
C LEU A 29 -34.56 -7.88 24.98
N ALA A 30 -34.20 -7.06 23.98
CA ALA A 30 -35.04 -6.30 23.03
C ALA A 30 -35.26 -4.76 23.16
N LYS A 31 -35.35 -4.12 21.97
CA LYS A 31 -35.73 -2.73 21.62
C LYS A 31 -34.75 -1.62 22.05
N SER A 32 -34.27 -0.65 21.25
CA SER A 32 -34.63 0.00 19.95
C SER A 32 -35.45 1.30 20.04
N LYS A 33 -34.98 2.32 19.28
CA LYS A 33 -35.66 3.56 18.81
C LYS A 33 -35.91 4.73 19.80
N ASN A 34 -35.23 5.85 19.54
CA ASN A 34 -35.78 7.10 18.93
C ASN A 34 -35.64 8.47 19.65
N GLN A 35 -35.42 9.49 18.80
CA GLN A 35 -35.92 10.88 18.82
C GLN A 35 -35.34 11.96 19.77
N ALA A 36 -34.32 12.66 19.27
CA ALA A 36 -34.39 14.03 18.72
C ALA A 36 -35.36 15.08 19.31
N LYS A 37 -34.79 16.25 19.67
CA LYS A 37 -35.32 17.65 19.55
C LYS A 37 -34.25 18.65 20.05
N ASN A 38 -34.25 19.96 19.75
CA ASN A 38 -34.55 20.71 18.52
C ASN A 38 -34.13 22.20 18.71
N GLU A 39 -33.81 22.88 17.59
CA GLU A 39 -34.13 24.30 17.30
C GLU A 39 -33.44 25.50 18.01
N LYS A 40 -33.48 26.64 17.27
CA LYS A 40 -33.46 28.07 17.66
C LYS A 40 -32.11 28.73 18.02
N GLU A 41 -31.82 29.98 17.59
CA GLU A 41 -32.46 30.86 16.58
C GLU A 41 -31.50 32.00 16.12
N LYS A 42 -31.65 32.51 14.87
CA LYS A 42 -31.65 33.94 14.38
C LYS A 42 -30.79 35.06 15.07
N THR A 43 -30.37 36.18 14.44
CA THR A 43 -30.75 36.85 13.16
C THR A 43 -29.73 37.95 12.72
N ASP A 44 -29.95 38.51 11.51
CA ASP A 44 -29.89 39.95 11.12
C ASP A 44 -28.56 40.72 10.82
N ASN A 45 -28.29 40.85 9.50
CA ASN A 45 -28.44 42.08 8.67
C ASN A 45 -27.44 43.28 8.66
N LYS A 46 -26.94 43.55 7.43
CA LYS A 46 -26.86 44.83 6.66
C LYS A 46 -25.76 45.92 6.85
N ALA A 47 -24.78 45.90 5.93
CA ALA A 47 -24.71 46.70 4.67
C ALA A 47 -24.26 48.20 4.61
N VAL A 48 -24.01 48.64 3.35
CA VAL A 48 -23.99 50.00 2.73
C VAL A 48 -22.61 50.57 2.27
N ASP A 49 -22.42 50.60 0.93
CA ASP A 49 -21.76 51.57 -0.01
C ASP A 49 -20.38 52.21 0.36
N ASP A 50 -19.63 53.03 -0.41
CA ASP A 50 -19.74 53.76 -1.71
C ASP A 50 -18.29 54.23 -2.14
N SER A 51 -17.84 54.47 -3.39
CA SER A 51 -18.16 54.00 -4.76
C SER A 51 -16.97 54.21 -5.75
N ILE A 52 -16.98 53.43 -6.85
CA ILE A 52 -16.62 53.72 -8.28
C ILE A 52 -15.75 54.96 -8.63
N ILE A 53 -14.70 54.78 -9.48
CA ILE A 53 -14.49 55.51 -10.77
C ILE A 53 -13.29 54.92 -11.57
N ASN A 54 -13.50 54.80 -12.90
CA ASN A 54 -12.63 54.23 -13.96
C ASN A 54 -12.59 55.29 -15.12
N PRO A 55 -12.13 55.07 -16.38
CA PRO A 55 -11.11 54.18 -16.99
C PRO A 55 -10.14 55.00 -17.92
N VAL A 56 -9.69 54.43 -19.07
CA VAL A 56 -9.33 55.12 -20.36
C VAL A 56 -7.90 55.73 -20.45
N ASP A 57 -7.05 55.48 -21.46
CA ASP A 57 -7.20 54.77 -22.77
C ASP A 57 -5.85 54.40 -23.47
N LYS A 58 -5.88 53.39 -24.38
CA LYS A 58 -5.19 53.25 -25.73
C LYS A 58 -3.66 53.52 -25.93
N LYS A 59 -2.93 52.87 -26.88
CA LYS A 59 -3.14 51.65 -27.72
C LYS A 59 -1.85 51.28 -28.52
N GLY A 60 -1.63 49.98 -28.78
CA GLY A 60 -0.93 49.45 -29.98
C GLY A 60 0.62 49.50 -30.03
N GLU A 61 1.31 48.75 -30.90
CA GLU A 61 0.89 47.61 -31.75
C GLU A 61 2.11 46.82 -32.33
N GLN A 62 1.89 45.59 -32.81
CA GLN A 62 2.70 44.77 -33.77
C GLN A 62 4.04 44.08 -33.36
N ASN A 63 3.93 42.74 -33.16
CA ASN A 63 4.73 41.62 -33.72
C ASN A 63 6.16 41.83 -34.30
N LEU A 64 7.10 40.92 -33.95
CA LEU A 64 7.64 39.89 -34.88
C LEU A 64 8.62 38.83 -34.26
N ASN A 65 8.13 37.58 -34.17
CA ASN A 65 8.78 36.30 -34.54
C ASN A 65 9.99 35.65 -33.78
N SER A 66 9.78 34.38 -33.36
CA SER A 66 10.74 33.26 -33.16
C SER A 66 11.72 33.32 -31.94
N ASN A 67 12.21 32.21 -31.36
CA ASN A 67 12.27 30.81 -31.84
C ASN A 67 12.30 29.75 -30.70
N LYS A 68 11.57 28.63 -30.88
CA LYS A 68 11.64 27.26 -30.26
C LYS A 68 12.02 27.03 -28.77
N ASN A 69 11.23 26.18 -28.10
CA ASN A 69 11.45 25.64 -26.74
C ASN A 69 10.92 24.17 -26.63
N PRO A 70 11.46 23.26 -25.78
CA PRO A 70 10.98 21.87 -25.67
C PRO A 70 10.30 21.48 -24.33
N LYS A 71 8.97 21.35 -24.39
CA LYS A 71 8.10 20.32 -23.75
C LYS A 71 8.25 19.93 -22.27
N GLU A 72 7.22 20.28 -21.51
CA GLU A 72 6.79 19.60 -20.26
C GLU A 72 5.98 18.31 -20.55
N LYS A 73 5.51 17.61 -19.50
CA LYS A 73 4.57 16.48 -19.58
C LYS A 73 3.23 16.83 -18.92
N THR A 74 2.13 16.49 -19.60
CA THR A 74 0.74 16.68 -19.16
C THR A 74 0.14 15.42 -18.50
N PRO A 75 -1.04 15.51 -17.86
CA PRO A 75 -1.85 14.35 -17.46
C PRO A 75 -2.18 13.41 -18.63
N THR A 76 -2.54 12.17 -18.30
CA THR A 76 -2.81 11.10 -19.28
C THR A 76 -4.29 10.84 -19.55
N ASP A 77 -5.19 11.16 -18.62
CA ASP A 77 -6.61 10.76 -18.64
C ASP A 77 -7.52 11.92 -18.18
N LYS A 78 -8.80 11.88 -18.58
CA LYS A 78 -9.85 12.87 -18.26
C LYS A 78 -11.23 12.19 -18.14
N ASN A 79 -12.18 12.79 -17.42
CA ASN A 79 -13.51 12.23 -17.19
C ASN A 79 -14.59 12.99 -17.95
N VAL A 80 -15.63 12.29 -18.40
CA VAL A 80 -16.86 12.84 -18.99
C VAL A 80 -18.08 12.24 -18.29
N GLN A 81 -19.05 13.10 -17.97
CA GLN A 81 -20.41 12.71 -17.61
C GLN A 81 -21.29 12.72 -18.86
N ILE A 82 -22.04 11.65 -19.07
CA ILE A 82 -22.96 11.48 -20.20
C ILE A 82 -24.38 11.44 -19.63
N ASN A 83 -25.26 12.35 -20.07
CA ASN A 83 -26.66 12.38 -19.69
C ASN A 83 -27.54 11.98 -20.88
N PHE A 84 -28.54 11.14 -20.65
CA PHE A 84 -29.53 10.80 -21.67
C PHE A 84 -30.80 11.63 -21.42
N VAL A 85 -31.13 12.51 -22.37
CA VAL A 85 -32.18 13.53 -22.22
C VAL A 85 -33.39 13.24 -23.11
N PHE A 86 -34.59 13.17 -22.53
CA PHE A 86 -35.87 13.04 -23.22
C PHE A 86 -36.80 14.18 -22.80
N GLU A 87 -37.41 14.89 -23.75
CA GLU A 87 -38.35 16.00 -23.48
C GLU A 87 -37.79 17.09 -22.50
N ASN A 88 -36.47 17.27 -22.52
CA ASN A 88 -35.64 18.12 -21.65
C ASN A 88 -35.43 17.62 -20.20
N GLU A 89 -35.91 16.43 -19.83
CA GLU A 89 -35.57 15.78 -18.56
C GLU A 89 -34.41 14.78 -18.73
N VAL A 90 -33.49 14.73 -17.77
CA VAL A 90 -32.41 13.74 -17.72
C VAL A 90 -32.99 12.43 -17.18
N ILE A 91 -33.04 11.40 -18.02
CA ILE A 91 -33.59 10.07 -17.70
C ILE A 91 -32.55 9.20 -16.98
N SER A 92 -31.27 9.33 -17.34
CA SER A 92 -30.15 8.67 -16.66
C SER A 92 -28.81 9.36 -16.98
N SER A 93 -27.79 9.07 -16.17
CA SER A 93 -26.42 9.56 -16.37
C SER A 93 -25.39 8.45 -16.17
N VAL A 94 -24.30 8.48 -16.94
CA VAL A 94 -23.17 7.55 -16.89
C VAL A 94 -21.86 8.35 -16.88
N ASN A 95 -20.87 7.94 -16.09
CA ASN A 95 -19.54 8.55 -16.07
C ASN A 95 -18.52 7.64 -16.76
N LEU A 96 -17.67 8.21 -17.61
CA LEU A 96 -16.64 7.50 -18.38
C LEU A 96 -15.28 8.24 -18.25
N THR A 97 -14.19 7.48 -18.20
CA THR A 97 -12.81 8.01 -18.24
C THR A 97 -12.21 7.71 -19.61
N ILE A 98 -11.60 8.71 -20.25
CA ILE A 98 -10.94 8.60 -21.57
C ILE A 98 -9.55 9.25 -21.54
N PRO A 99 -8.62 8.91 -22.46
CA PRO A 99 -7.30 9.54 -22.50
C PRO A 99 -7.37 11.05 -22.72
N SER A 100 -6.46 11.81 -22.11
CA SER A 100 -6.41 13.28 -22.25
C SER A 100 -6.29 13.73 -23.71
N SER A 101 -5.58 12.95 -24.53
CA SER A 101 -5.35 13.18 -25.96
C SER A 101 -6.60 13.10 -26.83
N ASP A 102 -7.66 12.46 -26.36
CA ASP A 102 -8.70 11.95 -27.25
C ASP A 102 -9.85 12.94 -27.32
N GLU A 103 -10.00 13.60 -28.48
CA GLU A 103 -11.07 14.59 -28.73
C GLU A 103 -12.43 13.93 -29.01
N PHE A 104 -12.43 12.62 -29.28
CA PHE A 104 -13.62 11.81 -29.54
C PHE A 104 -13.58 10.51 -28.76
N PHE A 105 -14.74 10.00 -28.37
CA PHE A 105 -14.92 8.67 -27.79
C PHE A 105 -16.16 7.99 -28.37
N SER A 106 -16.25 6.66 -28.24
CA SER A 106 -17.42 5.88 -28.61
C SER A 106 -18.16 5.41 -27.36
N LEU A 107 -19.49 5.40 -27.42
CA LEU A 107 -20.36 4.84 -26.38
C LEU A 107 -21.09 3.61 -26.94
N ASP A 108 -21.24 2.57 -26.12
CA ASP A 108 -22.00 1.39 -26.53
C ASP A 108 -23.50 1.71 -26.61
N GLN A 109 -24.21 1.06 -27.54
CA GLN A 109 -25.66 1.21 -27.69
C GLN A 109 -26.42 0.61 -26.49
N GLU A 110 -25.80 -0.32 -25.74
CA GLU A 110 -26.32 -0.83 -24.46
C GLU A 110 -26.35 0.24 -23.34
N ALA A 111 -25.63 1.36 -23.47
CA ALA A 111 -25.64 2.42 -22.46
C ALA A 111 -26.93 3.27 -22.46
N ILE A 112 -27.75 3.20 -23.52
CA ILE A 112 -29.00 3.95 -23.63
C ILE A 112 -30.03 3.38 -22.62
N PRO A 113 -30.70 4.20 -21.79
CA PRO A 113 -31.71 3.71 -20.86
C PRO A 113 -32.86 2.98 -21.56
N THR A 114 -33.26 1.85 -20.99
CA THR A 114 -34.24 0.93 -21.60
C THR A 114 -35.57 1.61 -21.91
N GLY A 115 -36.11 1.34 -23.10
CA GLY A 115 -37.34 1.96 -23.59
C GLY A 115 -37.13 3.21 -24.46
N TYR A 116 -35.89 3.68 -24.58
CA TYR A 116 -35.50 4.80 -25.42
C TYR A 116 -34.51 4.38 -26.51
N PHE A 117 -34.37 5.22 -27.53
CA PHE A 117 -33.36 5.11 -28.60
C PHE A 117 -32.78 6.51 -28.87
N THR A 118 -31.58 6.61 -29.43
CA THR A 118 -31.05 7.88 -29.96
C THR A 118 -30.88 7.78 -31.47
N ASN A 119 -30.88 8.94 -32.14
CA ASN A 119 -30.41 9.10 -33.51
C ASN A 119 -28.99 9.72 -33.55
N ASP A 120 -28.42 10.05 -32.39
CA ASP A 120 -27.09 10.66 -32.28
C ASP A 120 -26.01 9.61 -32.55
N ASN A 121 -24.90 10.03 -33.18
CA ASN A 121 -23.83 9.10 -33.57
C ASN A 121 -22.95 8.70 -32.38
N LEU A 122 -23.33 7.64 -31.68
CA LEU A 122 -22.58 7.09 -30.54
C LEU A 122 -21.16 6.60 -30.88
N SER A 123 -20.81 6.40 -32.16
CA SER A 123 -19.47 5.92 -32.55
C SER A 123 -18.38 7.00 -32.54
N GLN A 124 -18.75 8.28 -32.52
CA GLN A 124 -17.81 9.40 -32.57
C GLN A 124 -18.38 10.63 -31.82
N ILE A 125 -18.49 10.52 -30.50
CA ILE A 125 -18.95 11.57 -29.60
C ILE A 125 -17.78 12.50 -29.28
N THR A 126 -17.92 13.80 -29.54
CA THR A 126 -16.92 14.82 -29.16
C THR A 126 -16.82 14.94 -27.64
N TYR A 127 -15.59 15.00 -27.10
CA TYR A 127 -15.39 15.17 -25.66
C TYR A 127 -15.81 16.56 -25.18
N HIS A 128 -16.76 16.57 -24.23
CA HIS A 128 -17.05 17.67 -23.30
C HIS A 128 -17.09 17.09 -21.89
N GLU A 129 -16.93 17.90 -20.84
CA GLU A 129 -17.03 17.41 -19.44
C GLU A 129 -18.42 16.86 -19.12
N VAL A 130 -19.46 17.45 -19.74
CA VAL A 130 -20.83 16.94 -19.74
C VAL A 130 -21.32 16.84 -21.18
N VAL A 131 -21.73 15.65 -21.61
CA VAL A 131 -22.35 15.39 -22.92
C VAL A 131 -23.83 15.03 -22.71
N ASN A 132 -24.73 15.74 -23.37
CA ASN A 132 -26.16 15.42 -23.38
C ASN A 132 -26.50 14.70 -24.69
N ILE A 133 -26.93 13.44 -24.59
CA ILE A 133 -27.39 12.62 -25.73
C ILE A 133 -28.91 12.72 -25.81
N SER A 134 -29.43 13.12 -26.97
CA SER A 134 -30.85 13.26 -27.22
C SER A 134 -31.47 11.89 -27.45
N ILE A 135 -32.32 11.45 -26.53
CA ILE A 135 -33.04 10.18 -26.65
C ILE A 135 -34.52 10.43 -26.95
N SER A 136 -35.11 9.54 -27.73
CA SER A 136 -36.52 9.45 -28.08
C SER A 136 -37.12 8.19 -27.46
N LYS A 137 -38.33 8.26 -26.92
CA LYS A 137 -39.03 7.08 -26.39
C LYS A 137 -39.46 6.18 -27.54
N ILE A 138 -39.18 4.88 -27.48
CA ILE A 138 -39.50 3.93 -28.56
C ILE A 138 -41.04 3.83 -28.68
N PRO A 139 -41.66 4.24 -29.80
CA PRO A 139 -43.11 4.22 -29.93
C PRO A 139 -43.65 2.78 -29.86
N ASN A 140 -44.85 2.63 -29.28
CA ASN A 140 -45.59 1.38 -29.11
C ASN A 140 -45.02 0.33 -28.12
N LYS A 141 -43.90 0.59 -27.44
CA LYS A 141 -43.48 -0.26 -26.30
C LYS A 141 -44.35 0.03 -25.07
N LYS A 142 -45.24 -0.91 -24.75
CA LYS A 142 -45.96 -0.96 -23.45
C LYS A 142 -45.00 -1.45 -22.37
N PHE A 143 -45.20 -0.98 -21.13
CA PHE A 143 -44.45 -1.43 -19.96
C PHE A 143 -45.40 -2.04 -18.91
N LYS A 144 -44.84 -2.83 -18.00
CA LYS A 144 -45.53 -3.46 -16.87
C LYS A 144 -44.65 -3.38 -15.62
N THR A 145 -45.25 -3.06 -14.48
CA THR A 145 -44.54 -2.92 -13.22
C THR A 145 -44.32 -4.28 -12.56
N VAL A 146 -43.08 -4.53 -12.13
CA VAL A 146 -42.64 -5.73 -11.41
C VAL A 146 -42.49 -5.38 -9.94
N ASN A 147 -42.93 -6.25 -9.04
CA ASN A 147 -42.51 -6.24 -7.63
C ASN A 147 -41.77 -7.56 -7.31
N LEU A 148 -40.46 -7.49 -7.09
CA LEU A 148 -39.64 -8.62 -6.63
C LEU A 148 -39.59 -8.61 -5.10
N GLU A 149 -39.96 -9.73 -4.47
CA GLU A 149 -39.78 -9.96 -3.02
C GLU A 149 -38.77 -11.08 -2.77
N PHE A 150 -37.58 -10.70 -2.36
CA PHE A 150 -36.50 -11.61 -2.02
C PHE A 150 -36.69 -12.16 -0.60
N ARG A 151 -36.73 -13.50 -0.46
CA ARG A 151 -36.98 -14.19 0.80
C ARG A 151 -35.89 -15.18 1.16
N TYR A 152 -35.61 -15.32 2.44
CA TYR A 152 -34.83 -16.44 2.99
C TYR A 152 -35.58 -16.99 4.21
N SER A 153 -35.82 -18.30 4.25
CA SER A 153 -36.46 -18.98 5.39
C SER A 153 -37.83 -18.36 5.78
N ASN A 154 -38.66 -18.01 4.79
CA ASN A 154 -39.90 -17.24 4.90
C ASN A 154 -39.79 -15.77 5.39
N GLN A 155 -38.59 -15.27 5.72
CA GLN A 155 -38.39 -13.85 6.03
C GLN A 155 -38.10 -13.06 4.75
N VAL A 156 -38.77 -11.92 4.57
CA VAL A 156 -38.45 -10.96 3.49
C VAL A 156 -37.16 -10.21 3.82
N ILE A 157 -36.23 -10.20 2.85
CA ILE A 157 -34.90 -9.58 2.95
C ILE A 157 -34.85 -8.25 2.18
N LYS A 158 -35.44 -8.22 0.98
CA LYS A 158 -35.52 -7.03 0.11
C LYS A 158 -36.84 -7.08 -0.67
N THR A 159 -37.44 -5.92 -0.89
CA THR A 159 -38.50 -5.71 -1.89
C THR A 159 -38.04 -4.67 -2.89
N GLU A 160 -38.28 -4.88 -4.17
CA GLU A 160 -37.81 -4.01 -5.24
C GLU A 160 -38.88 -3.88 -6.33
N THR A 161 -39.11 -2.65 -6.81
CA THR A 161 -40.16 -2.34 -7.78
C THR A 161 -39.56 -1.58 -8.96
N PHE A 162 -39.79 -2.06 -10.18
CA PHE A 162 -39.32 -1.43 -11.42
C PHE A 162 -40.22 -1.81 -12.61
N ASP A 163 -40.19 -1.01 -13.67
CA ASP A 163 -40.94 -1.29 -14.90
C ASP A 163 -40.09 -2.07 -15.91
N VAL A 164 -40.69 -3.06 -16.56
CA VAL A 164 -40.11 -3.80 -17.69
C VAL A 164 -41.00 -3.68 -18.92
N GLU A 165 -40.44 -3.87 -20.11
CA GLU A 165 -41.23 -3.92 -21.33
C GLU A 165 -42.23 -5.08 -21.27
N ASN A 166 -43.45 -4.87 -21.79
CA ASN A 166 -44.54 -5.84 -21.67
C ASN A 166 -44.21 -7.19 -22.35
N SER A 167 -43.36 -7.16 -23.38
CA SER A 167 -42.79 -8.30 -24.11
C SER A 167 -41.76 -9.13 -23.32
N ILE A 168 -41.22 -8.61 -22.21
CA ILE A 168 -40.25 -9.32 -21.37
C ILE A 168 -40.99 -10.36 -20.53
N GLU A 169 -40.98 -11.62 -20.96
CA GLU A 169 -41.58 -12.74 -20.23
C GLU A 169 -40.74 -13.22 -19.04
N ARG A 170 -39.43 -12.95 -19.06
CA ARG A 170 -38.47 -13.38 -18.03
C ARG A 170 -37.58 -12.23 -17.56
N ILE A 171 -37.41 -12.13 -16.26
CA ILE A 171 -36.67 -11.05 -15.59
C ILE A 171 -35.37 -11.65 -15.04
N LEU A 172 -34.22 -11.14 -15.49
CA LEU A 172 -32.89 -11.52 -14.99
C LEU A 172 -32.72 -11.04 -13.54
N LEU A 173 -31.97 -11.77 -12.70
CA LEU A 173 -31.93 -11.50 -11.26
C LEU A 173 -30.59 -10.95 -10.73
N ASP A 174 -29.47 -11.14 -11.45
CA ASP A 174 -28.11 -10.74 -11.02
C ASP A 174 -28.05 -9.38 -10.29
N ASN A 175 -28.57 -8.33 -10.93
CA ASN A 175 -28.48 -6.94 -10.44
C ASN A 175 -29.45 -6.61 -9.29
N HIS A 176 -30.38 -7.51 -8.96
CA HIS A 176 -31.45 -7.29 -7.99
C HIS A 176 -31.23 -8.05 -6.67
N ILE A 177 -30.39 -9.10 -6.66
CA ILE A 177 -30.11 -9.91 -5.46
C ILE A 177 -29.55 -9.04 -4.31
N PRO A 178 -29.98 -9.23 -3.05
CA PRO A 178 -29.44 -8.47 -1.92
C PRO A 178 -27.98 -8.82 -1.63
N SER A 179 -27.15 -7.81 -1.32
CA SER A 179 -25.77 -8.03 -0.87
C SER A 179 -25.73 -8.95 0.36
N GLY A 180 -24.82 -9.91 0.37
CA GLY A 180 -24.73 -10.98 1.37
C GLY A 180 -25.54 -12.24 1.05
N TYR A 181 -26.30 -12.26 -0.06
CA TYR A 181 -27.15 -13.38 -0.48
C TYR A 181 -26.87 -13.83 -1.91
N GLN A 182 -27.40 -15.00 -2.26
CA GLN A 182 -27.39 -15.64 -3.58
C GLN A 182 -28.73 -16.35 -3.81
N LEU A 183 -29.08 -16.66 -5.06
CA LEU A 183 -30.28 -17.45 -5.35
C LEU A 183 -30.20 -18.84 -4.70
N LEU A 184 -31.31 -19.37 -4.19
CA LEU A 184 -31.36 -20.74 -3.66
C LEU A 184 -30.98 -21.76 -4.74
N ASP A 185 -31.44 -21.54 -5.98
CA ASP A 185 -31.03 -22.24 -7.20
C ASP A 185 -30.30 -21.28 -8.14
N GLU A 186 -29.03 -21.56 -8.44
CA GLU A 186 -28.20 -20.75 -9.35
C GLU A 186 -28.64 -20.86 -10.81
N ASN A 187 -29.31 -21.95 -11.21
CA ASN A 187 -29.79 -22.16 -12.57
C ASN A 187 -30.98 -21.24 -12.91
N ASN A 188 -31.64 -20.67 -11.90
CA ASN A 188 -32.80 -19.81 -12.04
C ASN A 188 -32.47 -18.32 -11.89
N ASN A 189 -31.39 -17.85 -12.53
CA ASN A 189 -31.11 -16.42 -12.78
C ASN A 189 -32.15 -15.75 -13.72
N SER A 190 -33.36 -16.29 -13.85
CA SER A 190 -34.50 -15.49 -14.25
C SER A 190 -35.81 -16.07 -13.76
N VAL A 191 -36.74 -15.18 -13.40
CA VAL A 191 -38.11 -15.51 -13.03
C VAL A 191 -39.07 -15.11 -14.14
N ASN A 192 -40.06 -15.97 -14.42
CA ASN A 192 -41.15 -15.63 -15.33
C ASN A 192 -42.00 -14.50 -14.71
N TYR A 193 -42.37 -13.48 -15.50
CA TYR A 193 -43.39 -12.52 -15.09
C TYR A 193 -44.76 -13.20 -15.13
N THR A 194 -45.25 -13.62 -13.96
CA THR A 194 -46.51 -14.36 -13.81
C THR A 194 -47.57 -13.64 -12.97
N ALA A 195 -47.18 -12.61 -12.22
CA ALA A 195 -48.04 -11.80 -11.37
C ALA A 195 -47.41 -10.43 -11.10
N GLU A 196 -48.20 -9.49 -10.55
CA GLU A 196 -47.72 -8.19 -10.06
C GLU A 196 -46.60 -8.31 -9.01
N LYS A 197 -46.56 -9.44 -8.29
CA LYS A 197 -45.57 -9.76 -7.27
C LYS A 197 -44.95 -11.14 -7.51
N ILE A 198 -43.62 -11.17 -7.57
CA ILE A 198 -42.81 -12.37 -7.77
C ILE A 198 -41.97 -12.59 -6.51
N ILE A 199 -42.01 -13.80 -5.96
CA ILE A 199 -41.19 -14.19 -4.80
C ILE A 199 -39.92 -14.87 -5.31
N VAL A 200 -38.76 -14.46 -4.80
CA VAL A 200 -37.45 -15.01 -5.13
C VAL A 200 -36.83 -15.59 -3.87
N GLU A 201 -36.72 -16.92 -3.79
CA GLU A 201 -36.03 -17.57 -2.67
C GLU A 201 -34.51 -17.48 -2.85
N ILE A 202 -33.88 -16.86 -1.85
CA ILE A 202 -32.44 -16.63 -1.72
C ILE A 202 -31.93 -17.30 -0.45
N VAL A 203 -30.64 -17.58 -0.43
CA VAL A 203 -29.89 -18.02 0.75
C VAL A 203 -28.73 -17.06 1.00
N PRO A 204 -28.23 -16.94 2.24
CA PRO A 204 -26.98 -16.25 2.49
C PRO A 204 -25.84 -16.79 1.60
N LEU A 205 -24.79 -16.00 1.37
CA LEU A 205 -23.57 -16.50 0.74
C LEU A 205 -22.92 -17.60 1.59
N THR A 206 -23.05 -17.52 2.91
CA THR A 206 -22.33 -18.36 3.88
C THR A 206 -23.22 -18.97 4.98
N LYS A 207 -22.75 -20.06 5.60
CA LYS A 207 -23.30 -20.68 6.81
C LYS A 207 -22.17 -21.00 7.80
N LYS A 208 -22.49 -21.00 9.10
CA LYS A 208 -21.51 -21.18 10.18
C LYS A 208 -21.60 -22.53 10.88
N SER A 209 -20.46 -23.07 11.28
CA SER A 209 -20.33 -24.30 12.07
C SER A 209 -19.45 -24.05 13.29
N LEU A 210 -19.90 -24.51 14.46
CA LEU A 210 -19.09 -24.51 15.69
C LEU A 210 -18.41 -25.87 15.87
N ILE A 211 -17.09 -25.89 15.72
CA ILE A 211 -16.27 -27.09 15.82
C ILE A 211 -15.66 -27.17 17.22
N SER A 212 -15.92 -28.24 17.95
CA SER A 212 -15.38 -28.50 19.28
C SER A 212 -14.33 -29.60 19.20
N PHE A 213 -13.12 -29.34 19.68
CA PHE A 213 -12.04 -30.34 19.72
C PHE A 213 -12.11 -31.10 21.04
N VAL A 214 -12.15 -32.44 20.97
CA VAL A 214 -12.38 -33.31 22.13
C VAL A 214 -11.18 -34.24 22.35
N TYR A 215 -10.64 -34.24 23.57
CA TYR A 215 -9.64 -35.20 24.03
C TYR A 215 -10.12 -35.85 25.34
N ASP A 216 -10.10 -37.18 25.41
CA ASP A 216 -10.58 -37.98 26.55
C ASP A 216 -11.90 -37.46 27.17
N ALA A 217 -12.90 -37.28 26.29
CA ALA A 217 -14.25 -36.75 26.55
C ALA A 217 -14.35 -35.29 27.06
N ASN A 218 -13.24 -34.55 27.11
CA ASN A 218 -13.20 -33.12 27.47
C ASN A 218 -13.02 -32.25 26.23
N VAL A 219 -13.73 -31.12 26.15
CA VAL A 219 -13.52 -30.12 25.10
C VAL A 219 -12.27 -29.31 25.42
N VAL A 220 -11.26 -29.38 24.55
CA VAL A 220 -9.95 -28.71 24.72
C VAL A 220 -9.83 -27.41 23.90
N GLY A 221 -10.81 -27.11 23.05
CA GLY A 221 -10.93 -25.85 22.33
C GLY A 221 -12.15 -25.83 21.42
N ASN A 222 -12.53 -24.64 20.95
CA ASN A 222 -13.61 -24.44 19.98
C ASN A 222 -13.14 -23.53 18.83
N PHE A 223 -13.68 -23.73 17.63
CA PHE A 223 -13.43 -22.92 16.44
C PHE A 223 -14.74 -22.69 15.69
N GLU A 224 -15.15 -21.44 15.47
CA GLU A 224 -16.25 -21.11 14.57
C GLU A 224 -15.70 -20.96 13.14
N ILE A 225 -16.23 -21.73 12.19
CA ILE A 225 -15.90 -21.59 10.77
C ILE A 225 -17.13 -21.14 9.98
N GLU A 226 -16.88 -20.29 8.99
CA GLU A 226 -17.87 -19.81 8.04
C GLU A 226 -17.53 -20.37 6.64
N ILE A 227 -18.48 -21.10 6.04
CA ILE A 227 -18.31 -21.77 4.73
C ILE A 227 -19.42 -21.32 3.76
N PRO A 228 -19.26 -21.49 2.43
CA PRO A 228 -20.34 -21.19 1.48
C PRO A 228 -21.63 -21.95 1.81
N PHE A 229 -22.79 -21.30 1.70
CA PHE A 229 -24.07 -21.87 2.17
C PHE A 229 -24.42 -23.21 1.50
N LYS A 230 -24.04 -23.39 0.23
CA LYS A 230 -24.28 -24.63 -0.54
C LYS A 230 -23.17 -25.68 -0.40
N LYS A 231 -22.09 -25.39 0.36
CA LYS A 231 -21.04 -26.36 0.64
C LYS A 231 -21.43 -27.23 1.85
N ASP A 232 -21.60 -28.52 1.64
CA ASP A 232 -21.93 -29.48 2.70
C ASP A 232 -20.72 -30.24 3.25
N SER A 233 -19.50 -29.79 2.92
CA SER A 233 -18.26 -30.25 3.53
C SER A 233 -17.44 -29.10 4.12
N ILE A 234 -16.86 -29.34 5.28
CA ILE A 234 -15.83 -28.51 5.88
C ILE A 234 -14.47 -29.16 5.59
N ASP A 235 -13.53 -28.36 5.10
CA ASP A 235 -12.16 -28.79 4.80
C ASP A 235 -11.29 -28.55 6.04
N LEU A 236 -10.46 -29.53 6.43
CA LEU A 236 -9.57 -29.40 7.59
C LEU A 236 -8.55 -28.27 7.42
N SER A 237 -8.09 -27.98 6.21
CA SER A 237 -7.09 -26.92 5.96
C SER A 237 -7.56 -25.52 6.37
N LEU A 238 -8.88 -25.33 6.53
CA LEU A 238 -9.51 -24.09 6.99
C LEU A 238 -9.67 -24.01 8.52
N ILE A 239 -9.25 -25.04 9.27
CA ILE A 239 -9.42 -25.16 10.72
C ILE A 239 -8.06 -25.06 11.43
N THR A 240 -7.96 -24.17 12.41
CA THR A 240 -6.81 -24.16 13.33
C THR A 240 -7.05 -25.11 14.50
N LEU A 241 -6.20 -26.13 14.66
CA LEU A 241 -6.24 -27.03 15.82
C LEU A 241 -5.74 -26.32 17.09
N PRO A 242 -6.20 -26.72 18.30
CA PRO A 242 -5.69 -26.15 19.55
C PRO A 242 -4.19 -26.38 19.73
N ASN A 243 -3.47 -25.37 20.21
CA ASN A 243 -2.03 -25.46 20.44
C ASN A 243 -1.65 -26.67 21.31
N GLY A 244 -0.70 -27.47 20.83
CA GLY A 244 -0.26 -28.70 21.50
C GLY A 244 -1.07 -29.96 21.15
N TYR A 245 -2.08 -29.87 20.28
CA TYR A 245 -2.90 -31.00 19.82
C TYR A 245 -2.77 -31.25 18.31
N ARG A 246 -2.91 -32.52 17.94
CA ARG A 246 -3.11 -33.03 16.57
C ARG A 246 -4.47 -33.73 16.49
N LEU A 247 -5.00 -33.96 15.30
CA LEU A 247 -6.12 -34.89 15.14
C LEU A 247 -5.67 -36.32 15.46
N LYS A 248 -6.62 -37.11 15.98
CA LYS A 248 -6.42 -38.52 16.31
C LYS A 248 -6.58 -39.44 15.08
N ASN A 249 -7.30 -38.97 14.06
CA ASN A 249 -7.53 -39.64 12.79
C ASN A 249 -7.06 -38.74 11.63
N GLU A 250 -6.56 -39.32 10.55
CA GLU A 250 -6.08 -38.59 9.35
C GLU A 250 -7.23 -38.19 8.41
N ILE A 251 -8.23 -37.50 8.95
CA ILE A 251 -9.45 -37.08 8.25
C ILE A 251 -9.27 -35.69 7.63
N THR A 252 -9.29 -35.60 6.31
CA THR A 252 -9.04 -34.36 5.54
C THR A 252 -10.26 -33.43 5.44
N SER A 253 -11.47 -33.96 5.62
CA SER A 253 -12.72 -33.18 5.60
C SER A 253 -13.84 -33.89 6.36
N PHE A 254 -14.93 -33.16 6.62
CA PHE A 254 -16.10 -33.62 7.37
C PHE A 254 -17.37 -33.06 6.75
N THR A 255 -18.50 -33.76 6.88
CA THR A 255 -19.82 -33.20 6.53
C THR A 255 -20.14 -32.00 7.43
N TYR A 256 -20.68 -30.93 6.84
CA TYR A 256 -21.13 -29.76 7.59
C TYR A 256 -22.20 -30.15 8.62
N GLN A 257 -21.99 -29.72 9.86
CA GLN A 257 -22.98 -29.75 10.93
C GLN A 257 -22.92 -28.39 11.65
N PRO A 258 -24.05 -27.82 12.13
CA PRO A 258 -24.02 -26.57 12.89
C PRO A 258 -23.17 -26.65 14.16
N GLN A 259 -23.04 -27.84 14.73
CA GLN A 259 -22.09 -28.20 15.78
C GLN A 259 -21.40 -29.51 15.39
N LEU A 260 -20.08 -29.55 15.45
CA LEU A 260 -19.25 -30.70 15.06
C LEU A 260 -18.22 -31.01 16.16
N ASN A 261 -18.01 -32.28 16.49
CA ASN A 261 -16.99 -32.69 17.47
C ASN A 261 -15.85 -33.44 16.76
N LEU A 262 -14.60 -33.02 16.95
CA LEU A 262 -13.41 -33.65 16.38
C LEU A 262 -12.51 -34.25 17.46
N GLU A 263 -12.19 -35.54 17.35
CA GLU A 263 -11.26 -36.19 18.28
C GLU A 263 -9.80 -35.78 18.01
N VAL A 264 -9.17 -35.20 19.02
CA VAL A 264 -7.77 -34.77 19.02
C VAL A 264 -6.98 -35.52 20.09
N ALA A 265 -5.66 -35.59 19.89
CA ALA A 265 -4.69 -36.13 20.84
C ALA A 265 -3.55 -35.12 21.03
N PRO A 266 -2.89 -35.06 22.21
CA PRO A 266 -1.71 -34.23 22.37
C PRO A 266 -0.60 -34.60 21.35
N ILE A 267 0.17 -33.60 20.94
CA ILE A 267 1.39 -33.78 20.13
C ILE A 267 2.49 -34.38 21.01
N ASN A 268 2.59 -33.92 22.26
CA ASN A 268 3.57 -34.36 23.24
C ASN A 268 2.89 -34.80 24.54
N LYS A 269 3.59 -35.64 25.31
CA LYS A 269 3.27 -36.02 26.69
C LYS A 269 4.45 -35.68 27.60
N GLN A 270 4.16 -35.35 28.86
CA GLN A 270 5.17 -34.98 29.85
C GLN A 270 5.58 -36.18 30.72
N ILE A 271 6.85 -36.20 31.10
CA ILE A 271 7.49 -37.16 32.01
C ILE A 271 8.08 -36.38 33.17
N VAL A 272 7.78 -36.77 34.41
CA VAL A 272 8.45 -36.24 35.60
C VAL A 272 9.62 -37.15 35.97
N VAL A 273 10.86 -36.71 35.77
CA VAL A 273 12.07 -37.45 36.16
C VAL A 273 12.56 -36.92 37.51
N ASN A 274 12.55 -37.78 38.53
CA ASN A 274 13.07 -37.48 39.86
C ASN A 274 14.51 -37.97 39.99
N PHE A 275 15.44 -37.08 40.34
CA PHE A 275 16.79 -37.49 40.70
C PHE A 275 16.86 -37.75 42.21
N LYS A 276 17.36 -38.92 42.61
CA LYS A 276 17.46 -39.34 44.02
C LYS A 276 18.88 -39.73 44.43
N ASN A 277 19.33 -39.19 45.58
CA ASN A 277 20.53 -39.64 46.28
C ASN A 277 20.11 -40.46 47.50
N GLY A 278 20.24 -41.78 47.43
CA GLY A 278 19.54 -42.69 48.34
C GLY A 278 18.02 -42.52 48.20
N ASP A 279 17.32 -42.31 49.32
CA ASP A 279 15.88 -42.03 49.33
C ASP A 279 15.56 -40.53 49.12
N LEU A 280 16.54 -39.63 49.24
CA LEU A 280 16.34 -38.19 49.14
C LEU A 280 16.22 -37.76 47.66
N LYS A 281 15.08 -37.19 47.29
CA LYS A 281 14.93 -36.48 46.02
C LYS A 281 15.77 -35.20 46.05
N VAL A 282 16.74 -35.11 45.16
CA VAL A 282 17.69 -33.99 45.02
C VAL A 282 17.45 -33.12 43.78
N GLY A 283 16.55 -33.56 42.89
CA GLY A 283 16.11 -32.76 41.74
C GLY A 283 14.89 -33.33 41.04
N GLU A 284 14.31 -32.51 40.16
CA GLU A 284 13.23 -32.88 39.24
C GLU A 284 13.47 -32.18 37.90
N ILE A 285 13.21 -32.88 36.79
CA ILE A 285 13.04 -32.28 35.47
C ILE A 285 11.75 -32.80 34.84
N VAL A 286 11.05 -31.95 34.09
CA VAL A 286 9.89 -32.33 33.29
C VAL A 286 10.30 -32.38 31.83
N ILE A 287 10.22 -33.56 31.22
CA ILE A 287 10.63 -33.80 29.83
C ILE A 287 9.37 -33.96 28.98
N SER A 288 9.30 -33.21 27.87
CA SER A 288 8.24 -33.30 26.88
C SER A 288 8.69 -34.19 25.72
N ILE A 289 8.02 -35.31 25.48
CA ILE A 289 8.32 -36.25 24.38
C ILE A 289 7.11 -36.40 23.45
N PRO A 290 7.28 -36.77 22.17
CA PRO A 290 6.15 -37.03 21.28
C PRO A 290 5.19 -38.07 21.87
N PHE A 291 3.89 -37.87 21.66
CA PHE A 291 2.85 -38.69 22.32
C PHE A 291 2.95 -40.18 21.97
N GLU A 292 3.40 -40.51 20.75
CA GLU A 292 3.58 -41.90 20.30
C GLU A 292 4.83 -42.57 20.89
N ASN A 293 5.84 -41.81 21.31
CA ASN A 293 7.14 -42.36 21.72
C ASN A 293 7.00 -43.21 22.99
N THR A 294 7.49 -44.46 22.93
CA THR A 294 7.52 -45.38 24.09
C THR A 294 8.86 -45.34 24.84
N THR A 295 9.88 -44.69 24.28
CA THR A 295 11.19 -44.45 24.93
C THR A 295 11.65 -42.99 24.76
N PHE A 296 12.64 -42.58 25.54
CA PHE A 296 13.29 -41.27 25.47
C PHE A 296 14.71 -41.28 26.05
N THR A 297 15.42 -40.17 25.89
CA THR A 297 16.81 -39.98 26.33
C THR A 297 16.95 -38.70 27.14
N ILE A 298 17.90 -38.67 28.08
CA ILE A 298 18.23 -37.54 28.95
C ILE A 298 19.67 -37.11 28.68
N ASP A 299 19.93 -35.81 28.63
CA ASP A 299 21.29 -35.27 28.54
C ASP A 299 21.96 -35.27 29.93
N GLN A 300 23.23 -35.67 30.01
CA GLN A 300 24.04 -35.66 31.24
C GLN A 300 24.02 -34.29 31.94
N ASN A 301 23.90 -33.19 31.18
CA ASN A 301 23.82 -31.82 31.67
C ASN A 301 22.48 -31.48 32.36
N GLN A 302 21.49 -32.38 32.33
CA GLN A 302 20.21 -32.22 33.04
C GLN A 302 20.21 -32.86 34.44
N ILE A 303 21.31 -33.52 34.84
CA ILE A 303 21.54 -33.94 36.22
C ILE A 303 21.80 -32.69 37.10
N PRO A 304 21.24 -32.60 38.32
CA PRO A 304 21.48 -31.45 39.21
C PRO A 304 22.96 -31.19 39.48
N GLU A 305 23.38 -29.91 39.54
CA GLU A 305 24.78 -29.56 39.83
C GLU A 305 25.21 -30.14 41.18
N GLY A 306 26.44 -30.68 41.23
CA GLY A 306 26.96 -31.38 42.40
C GLY A 306 26.54 -32.85 42.48
N TYR A 307 25.98 -33.43 41.42
CA TYR A 307 25.60 -34.85 41.36
C TYR A 307 26.04 -35.55 40.07
N GLN A 308 26.15 -36.88 40.11
CA GLN A 308 26.45 -37.75 38.95
C GLN A 308 25.66 -39.07 39.03
N THR A 309 25.26 -39.63 37.88
CA THR A 309 24.57 -40.93 37.79
C THR A 309 25.45 -42.04 37.20
N ASN A 310 25.08 -43.30 37.47
CA ASN A 310 25.57 -44.50 36.78
C ASN A 310 24.44 -45.20 36.00
N ASP A 311 23.21 -44.70 36.02
CA ASP A 311 22.06 -45.30 35.34
C ASP A 311 22.10 -44.97 33.83
N SER A 312 21.48 -45.81 33.00
CA SER A 312 21.38 -45.51 31.55
C SER A 312 20.45 -44.32 31.32
N LEU A 313 20.99 -43.27 30.67
CA LEU A 313 20.21 -42.10 30.26
C LEU A 313 19.60 -42.23 28.86
N ILE A 314 19.83 -43.34 28.15
CA ILE A 314 19.40 -43.58 26.76
C ILE A 314 18.32 -44.67 26.74
N ASP A 315 17.31 -44.51 25.87
CA ASP A 315 16.20 -45.44 25.62
C ASP A 315 15.39 -45.84 26.88
N ILE A 316 15.24 -44.88 27.80
CA ILE A 316 14.42 -45.04 29.01
C ILE A 316 12.96 -45.23 28.60
N LEU A 317 12.31 -46.29 29.10
CA LEU A 317 10.90 -46.57 28.81
C LEU A 317 9.98 -45.50 29.42
N TYR A 318 8.96 -45.06 28.66
CA TYR A 318 7.99 -44.07 29.11
C TYR A 318 7.16 -44.57 30.32
N ALA A 319 7.21 -43.79 31.39
CA ALA A 319 6.22 -43.74 32.46
C ALA A 319 5.98 -42.28 32.82
N GLN A 320 4.80 -41.96 33.39
CA GLN A 320 4.46 -40.59 33.78
C GLN A 320 5.42 -40.01 34.82
N THR A 321 5.95 -40.87 35.70
CA THR A 321 6.97 -40.54 36.70
C THR A 321 8.08 -41.58 36.65
N ILE A 322 9.33 -41.13 36.62
CA ILE A 322 10.54 -41.96 36.56
C ILE A 322 11.50 -41.51 37.68
N GLU A 323 12.36 -42.42 38.14
CA GLU A 323 13.36 -42.15 39.17
C GLU A 323 14.75 -42.57 38.69
N ILE A 324 15.74 -41.69 38.87
CA ILE A 324 17.14 -41.90 38.48
C ILE A 324 18.04 -41.68 39.70
N ARG A 325 18.98 -42.58 39.93
CA ARG A 325 19.88 -42.57 41.08
C ARG A 325 21.12 -41.74 40.81
N VAL A 326 21.44 -40.84 41.73
CA VAL A 326 22.56 -39.90 41.62
C VAL A 326 23.36 -39.84 42.92
N ASN A 327 24.67 -39.64 42.81
CA ASN A 327 25.59 -39.56 43.94
C ASN A 327 26.18 -38.15 44.03
N SER A 328 26.34 -37.61 45.24
CA SER A 328 26.84 -36.25 45.47
C SER A 328 28.35 -36.11 45.25
N ILE A 329 28.75 -34.96 44.72
CA ILE A 329 30.13 -34.53 44.47
C ILE A 329 30.50 -33.53 45.58
N SER A 330 31.48 -33.87 46.42
CA SER A 330 31.86 -33.04 47.57
C SER A 330 32.47 -31.69 47.15
N ARG A 331 31.97 -30.59 47.72
CA ARG A 331 32.58 -29.25 47.71
C ARG A 331 32.42 -28.61 49.09
N GLU A 332 33.51 -28.08 49.64
CA GLU A 332 33.53 -27.32 50.90
C GLU A 332 33.75 -25.82 50.62
N THR A 333 32.69 -25.11 50.25
CA THR A 333 32.65 -23.63 50.25
C THR A 333 31.27 -23.16 50.67
N GLN A 334 31.20 -22.10 51.48
CA GLN A 334 29.94 -21.48 51.89
C GLN A 334 29.55 -20.40 50.89
N ASP A 335 28.38 -20.51 50.29
CA ASP A 335 27.94 -19.64 49.19
C ASP A 335 27.65 -18.21 49.65
N GLU A 336 28.20 -17.22 48.93
CA GLU A 336 27.83 -15.80 49.08
C GLU A 336 26.67 -15.46 48.12
N ILE A 337 25.65 -14.72 48.60
CA ILE A 337 24.38 -14.53 47.88
C ILE A 337 24.03 -13.05 47.77
N MET A 338 23.78 -12.58 46.55
CA MET A 338 23.34 -11.23 46.23
C MET A 338 21.89 -11.24 45.74
N GLN A 339 21.05 -10.35 46.28
CA GLN A 339 19.69 -10.11 45.80
C GLN A 339 19.60 -8.78 45.05
N ILE A 340 19.00 -8.78 43.87
CA ILE A 340 18.80 -7.57 43.06
C ILE A 340 17.32 -7.25 42.97
N HIS A 341 16.92 -6.09 43.48
CA HIS A 341 15.56 -5.58 43.45
C HIS A 341 15.43 -4.45 42.43
N PHE A 342 14.75 -4.72 41.31
CA PHE A 342 14.46 -3.73 40.29
C PHE A 342 13.20 -2.94 40.68
N VAL A 343 13.32 -1.63 40.89
CA VAL A 343 12.28 -0.77 41.48
C VAL A 343 11.95 0.46 40.62
N TYR A 344 10.68 0.87 40.61
CA TYR A 344 10.20 2.12 40.00
C TYR A 344 9.18 2.78 40.94
N GLN A 345 9.35 4.06 41.25
CA GLN A 345 8.48 4.81 42.17
C GLN A 345 8.23 4.09 43.53
N ASN A 346 9.26 3.38 44.02
CA ASN A 346 9.24 2.49 45.20
C ASN A 346 8.41 1.19 45.06
N GLU A 347 7.76 0.93 43.92
CA GLU A 347 7.18 -0.38 43.60
C GLU A 347 8.28 -1.37 43.17
N LEU A 348 8.20 -2.62 43.63
CA LEU A 348 9.09 -3.71 43.22
C LEU A 348 8.62 -4.30 41.89
N ILE A 349 9.34 -3.99 40.81
CA ILE A 349 9.00 -4.41 39.44
C ILE A 349 9.48 -5.84 39.16
N ASN A 350 10.68 -6.21 39.63
CA ASN A 350 11.18 -7.58 39.56
C ASN A 350 12.26 -7.83 40.63
N LYS A 351 12.54 -9.10 40.97
CA LYS A 351 13.64 -9.49 41.87
C LYS A 351 14.41 -10.69 41.36
N PHE A 352 15.72 -10.72 41.62
CA PHE A 352 16.61 -11.83 41.29
C PHE A 352 17.53 -12.15 42.46
N GLU A 353 18.07 -13.37 42.48
CA GLU A 353 19.06 -13.84 43.44
C GLU A 353 20.23 -14.48 42.69
N ILE A 354 21.45 -14.23 43.16
CA ILE A 354 22.71 -14.59 42.49
C ILE A 354 23.64 -15.22 43.52
N ILE A 355 23.98 -16.49 43.31
CA ILE A 355 25.06 -17.15 44.03
C ILE A 355 26.39 -16.78 43.35
N LYS A 356 27.37 -16.34 44.14
CA LYS A 356 28.67 -15.88 43.65
C LYS A 356 29.47 -17.02 43.02
N LYS A 357 29.87 -16.87 41.76
CA LYS A 357 30.80 -17.81 41.11
C LYS A 357 32.24 -17.55 41.57
N PRO A 358 33.13 -18.57 41.62
CA PRO A 358 34.54 -18.36 41.91
C PRO A 358 35.16 -17.29 41.02
N ASN A 359 35.89 -16.35 41.62
CA ASN A 359 36.49 -15.15 40.99
C ASN A 359 35.50 -14.10 40.43
N GLN A 360 34.20 -14.17 40.73
CA GLN A 360 33.24 -13.13 40.36
C GLN A 360 33.37 -11.90 41.27
N SER A 361 33.79 -10.76 40.69
CA SER A 361 33.85 -9.45 41.36
C SER A 361 32.59 -8.60 41.14
N ASP A 362 31.91 -8.77 40.01
CA ASP A 362 30.87 -7.86 39.52
C ASP A 362 29.65 -8.62 38.94
N VAL A 363 28.57 -7.89 38.74
CA VAL A 363 27.35 -8.33 38.05
C VAL A 363 27.03 -7.32 36.94
N ASP A 364 26.99 -7.79 35.69
CA ASP A 364 26.45 -7.03 34.56
C ASP A 364 24.92 -7.18 34.53
N LEU A 365 24.22 -6.07 34.74
CA LEU A 365 22.76 -5.98 34.82
C LEU A 365 22.05 -6.20 33.49
N ASN A 366 22.75 -6.18 32.35
CA ASN A 366 22.15 -6.47 31.05
C ASN A 366 21.77 -7.96 30.88
N ASN A 367 22.22 -8.84 31.78
CA ASN A 367 21.88 -10.26 31.78
C ASN A 367 20.50 -10.59 32.39
N PHE A 368 19.78 -9.59 32.94
CA PHE A 368 18.47 -9.80 33.58
C PHE A 368 17.33 -9.34 32.68
N VAL A 369 16.43 -10.27 32.36
CA VAL A 369 15.19 -9.95 31.64
C VAL A 369 14.24 -9.22 32.60
N LEU A 370 14.04 -7.92 32.40
CA LEU A 370 13.08 -7.15 33.16
C LEU A 370 11.64 -7.56 32.83
N LYS A 371 10.71 -7.22 33.74
CA LYS A 371 9.27 -7.30 33.46
C LYS A 371 8.97 -6.47 32.20
N GLU A 372 8.11 -7.01 31.34
CA GLU A 372 7.70 -6.34 30.10
C GLU A 372 7.23 -4.90 30.36
N GLY A 373 7.60 -3.99 29.46
CA GLY A 373 7.32 -2.56 29.61
C GLY A 373 8.34 -1.77 30.42
N TYR A 374 9.45 -2.35 30.93
CA TYR A 374 10.47 -1.65 31.74
C TYR A 374 11.90 -1.75 31.19
N GLN A 375 12.72 -0.73 31.49
CA GLN A 375 14.15 -0.61 31.19
C GLN A 375 14.95 -0.15 32.42
N ILE A 376 16.22 -0.57 32.53
CA ILE A 376 17.15 -0.02 33.54
C ILE A 376 17.35 1.48 33.28
N ASN A 377 17.22 2.29 34.33
CA ASN A 377 17.33 3.74 34.24
C ASN A 377 18.67 4.16 33.60
N ARG A 378 18.66 5.08 32.62
CA ARG A 378 19.85 5.56 31.90
C ARG A 378 20.93 6.15 32.82
N ASN A 379 20.59 6.55 34.04
CA ASN A 379 21.52 7.08 35.06
C ASN A 379 22.12 5.99 35.98
N GLN A 380 21.72 4.73 35.83
CA GLN A 380 22.18 3.60 36.64
C GLN A 380 23.40 2.92 35.98
N ALA A 381 24.45 2.67 36.75
CA ALA A 381 25.60 1.90 36.30
C ALA A 381 25.19 0.47 35.88
N ARG A 382 25.71 -0.02 34.75
CA ARG A 382 25.33 -1.32 34.18
C ARG A 382 26.08 -2.51 34.79
N ASN A 383 27.36 -2.31 35.13
CA ASN A 383 28.08 -3.23 35.99
C ASN A 383 28.01 -2.71 37.42
N ILE A 384 27.66 -3.58 38.37
CA ILE A 384 27.68 -3.28 39.81
C ILE A 384 28.61 -4.28 40.51
N PRO A 385 29.32 -3.89 41.59
CA PRO A 385 30.12 -4.83 42.35
C PRO A 385 29.22 -5.88 42.99
N PHE A 386 29.69 -7.13 43.03
CA PHE A 386 29.00 -8.19 43.77
C PHE A 386 29.07 -7.90 45.27
N THR A 387 27.92 -7.92 45.94
CA THR A 387 27.81 -7.69 47.39
C THR A 387 26.85 -8.69 48.01
N ASN A 388 27.26 -9.32 49.11
CA ASN A 388 26.40 -10.24 49.87
C ASN A 388 25.23 -9.44 50.51
N GLY A 389 23.98 -9.79 50.21
CA GLY A 389 22.78 -9.04 50.58
C GLY A 389 22.07 -8.34 49.43
N THR A 390 21.17 -7.39 49.73
CA THR A 390 20.23 -6.79 48.75
C THR A 390 20.72 -5.46 48.17
N VAL A 391 20.67 -5.32 46.84
CA VAL A 391 20.90 -4.06 46.10
C VAL A 391 19.63 -3.65 45.35
N GLN A 392 19.25 -2.37 45.45
CA GLN A 392 18.15 -1.79 44.68
C GLN A 392 18.65 -1.14 43.39
N ILE A 393 17.96 -1.40 42.29
CA ILE A 393 18.29 -0.94 40.94
C ILE A 393 17.09 -0.19 40.38
N ASN A 394 17.29 1.08 40.02
CA ASN A 394 16.21 1.89 39.48
C ASN A 394 15.90 1.48 38.03
N VAL A 395 14.65 1.09 37.79
CA VAL A 395 14.09 0.94 36.44
C VAL A 395 13.10 2.06 36.16
N VAL A 396 12.75 2.24 34.90
CA VAL A 396 11.67 3.11 34.43
C VAL A 396 10.90 2.37 33.34
N PRO A 397 9.65 2.76 33.03
CA PRO A 397 8.95 2.28 31.85
C PRO A 397 9.77 2.45 30.56
N LEU A 398 9.47 1.64 29.55
CA LEU A 398 9.95 1.86 28.18
C LEU A 398 9.36 3.16 27.63
N THR A 399 8.03 3.29 27.74
CA THR A 399 7.26 4.43 27.26
C THR A 399 6.42 5.10 28.36
N LYS A 400 5.98 6.32 28.09
CA LYS A 400 4.99 7.08 28.86
C LYS A 400 3.91 7.58 27.91
N ASN A 401 2.71 7.83 28.44
CA ASN A 401 1.54 8.17 27.62
C ASN A 401 1.26 9.67 27.61
N ALA A 402 0.92 10.22 26.45
CA ALA A 402 0.37 11.56 26.26
C ALA A 402 -1.02 11.47 25.62
N ILE A 403 -2.03 12.08 26.25
CA ILE A 403 -3.36 12.24 25.68
C ILE A 403 -3.36 13.51 24.83
N ILE A 404 -3.64 13.37 23.53
CA ILE A 404 -3.77 14.52 22.62
C ILE A 404 -5.26 14.78 22.42
N VAL A 405 -5.70 16.00 22.66
CA VAL A 405 -7.06 16.47 22.41
C VAL A 405 -7.01 17.42 21.22
N PHE A 406 -7.76 17.12 20.16
CA PHE A 406 -7.88 18.01 19.01
C PHE A 406 -9.11 18.89 19.18
N GLU A 407 -8.94 20.20 19.04
CA GLU A 407 -10.00 21.20 19.23
C GLU A 407 -10.09 22.16 18.06
N HIS A 408 -11.30 22.58 17.67
CA HIS A 408 -11.53 23.71 16.78
C HIS A 408 -12.41 24.72 17.51
N GLN A 409 -11.95 25.97 17.64
CA GLN A 409 -12.70 27.06 18.29
C GLN A 409 -13.17 26.72 19.73
N GLY A 410 -12.39 25.90 20.46
CA GLY A 410 -12.74 25.40 21.80
C GLY A 410 -13.72 24.22 21.84
N GLN A 411 -14.24 23.76 20.70
CA GLN A 411 -14.97 22.50 20.61
C GLN A 411 -14.01 21.34 20.35
N LYS A 412 -14.06 20.30 21.20
CA LYS A 412 -13.32 19.06 20.99
C LYS A 412 -13.83 18.32 19.74
N ILE A 413 -12.91 18.07 18.82
CA ILE A 413 -13.13 17.31 17.57
C ILE A 413 -12.83 15.83 17.78
N SER A 414 -11.71 15.49 18.44
CA SER A 414 -11.42 14.10 18.83
C SER A 414 -10.41 14.04 19.99
N GLN A 415 -9.98 12.82 20.35
CA GLN A 415 -8.76 12.59 21.11
C GLN A 415 -8.01 11.37 20.58
N ILE A 416 -6.70 11.34 20.77
CA ILE A 416 -5.85 10.14 20.60
C ILE A 416 -4.96 9.97 21.85
N SER A 417 -4.28 8.84 21.94
CA SER A 417 -3.35 8.51 23.01
C SER A 417 -2.04 8.03 22.37
N LEU A 418 -0.95 8.75 22.64
CA LEU A 418 0.37 8.47 22.07
C LEU A 418 1.30 7.93 23.17
N ASN A 419 1.93 6.80 22.90
CA ASN A 419 3.04 6.29 23.71
C ASN A 419 4.35 6.86 23.14
N ILE A 420 5.15 7.49 23.99
CA ILE A 420 6.46 8.04 23.64
C ILE A 420 7.53 7.46 24.56
N ASP A 421 8.80 7.47 24.14
CA ASP A 421 9.91 6.96 24.96
C ASP A 421 9.95 7.67 26.32
N TYR A 422 10.17 6.94 27.41
CA TYR A 422 10.07 7.49 28.77
C TYR A 422 11.01 8.70 29.00
N TYR A 423 12.16 8.70 28.32
CA TYR A 423 13.16 9.76 28.40
C TYR A 423 12.91 10.95 27.49
N ASP A 424 12.00 10.85 26.52
CA ASP A 424 11.83 11.89 25.51
C ASP A 424 11.06 13.08 26.11
N ASN A 425 11.66 14.25 26.05
CA ASN A 425 11.13 15.50 26.63
C ASN A 425 10.08 16.17 25.73
N LYS A 426 9.83 15.60 24.55
CA LYS A 426 9.02 16.10 23.45
C LYS A 426 8.28 14.96 22.77
N LEU A 427 7.30 15.30 21.93
CA LEU A 427 6.67 14.38 21.01
C LEU A 427 6.35 15.02 19.66
N THR A 428 6.22 14.17 18.66
CA THR A 428 5.65 14.51 17.35
C THR A 428 4.35 13.74 17.21
N ILE A 429 3.27 14.45 16.87
CA ILE A 429 1.99 13.83 16.52
C ILE A 429 2.05 13.48 15.02
N PRO A 430 1.81 12.21 14.63
CA PRO A 430 1.78 11.85 13.21
C PRO A 430 0.65 12.55 12.46
N GLN A 431 0.90 12.98 11.22
CA GLN A 431 -0.03 13.77 10.41
C GLN A 431 -1.35 13.01 10.11
N ASP A 432 -1.28 11.69 10.00
CA ASP A 432 -2.41 10.77 9.80
C ASP A 432 -3.31 10.60 11.04
N GLN A 433 -2.81 10.98 12.22
CA GLN A 433 -3.55 10.93 13.49
C GLN A 433 -4.33 12.23 13.79
N ILE A 434 -4.18 13.25 12.94
CA ILE A 434 -5.06 14.43 12.94
C ILE A 434 -6.43 14.02 12.38
N PRO A 435 -7.55 14.54 12.92
CA PRO A 435 -8.89 14.23 12.40
C PRO A 435 -8.99 14.45 10.88
N GLN A 436 -9.61 13.50 10.18
CA GLN A 436 -9.89 13.64 8.75
C GLN A 436 -10.67 14.93 8.47
N ASN A 437 -10.31 15.61 7.38
CA ASN A 437 -10.77 16.95 7.01
C ASN A 437 -10.25 18.10 7.91
N TYR A 438 -9.22 17.89 8.74
CA TYR A 438 -8.57 18.95 9.52
C TYR A 438 -7.03 19.03 9.30
N LYS A 439 -6.46 20.20 9.59
CA LYS A 439 -5.02 20.46 9.76
C LYS A 439 -4.76 21.11 11.12
N ALA A 440 -3.59 20.86 11.70
CA ALA A 440 -3.17 21.57 12.91
C ALA A 440 -2.84 23.04 12.62
N VAL A 441 -3.18 23.91 13.58
CA VAL A 441 -2.87 25.36 13.54
C VAL A 441 -1.45 25.64 14.06
N SER A 442 -0.90 24.73 14.87
CA SER A 442 0.43 24.80 15.43
C SER A 442 1.33 23.66 14.92
N THR A 443 2.65 23.80 15.09
CA THR A 443 3.61 22.75 14.76
C THR A 443 3.35 21.48 15.58
N ILE A 444 3.08 20.38 14.89
CA ILE A 444 2.81 19.07 15.51
C ILE A 444 4.08 18.28 15.87
N THR A 445 5.24 18.78 15.47
CA THR A 445 6.58 18.26 15.74
C THR A 445 7.21 18.95 16.96
N ASP A 446 8.09 18.26 17.68
CA ASP A 446 8.87 18.82 18.80
C ASP A 446 8.03 19.42 19.97
N ILE A 447 6.74 19.05 20.09
CA ILE A 447 5.86 19.57 21.15
C ILE A 447 6.40 19.10 22.52
N PRO A 448 6.65 19.99 23.49
CA PRO A 448 7.08 19.59 24.84
C PRO A 448 6.08 18.61 25.48
N TYR A 449 6.59 17.51 26.06
CA TYR A 449 5.74 16.48 26.65
C TYR A 449 4.94 17.02 27.85
N ALA A 450 3.63 16.84 27.78
CA ALA A 450 2.72 16.87 28.91
C ALA A 450 1.82 15.62 28.85
N SER A 451 1.28 15.18 29.99
CA SER A 451 0.36 14.03 30.05
C SER A 451 -0.94 14.26 29.27
N THR A 452 -1.32 15.54 29.11
CA THR A 452 -2.42 15.99 28.25
C THR A 452 -1.95 17.19 27.44
N LEU A 453 -2.18 17.18 26.14
CA LEU A 453 -1.90 18.28 25.22
C LEU A 453 -3.16 18.61 24.40
N THR A 454 -3.50 19.89 24.31
CA THR A 454 -4.54 20.37 23.40
C THR A 454 -3.87 20.91 22.13
N VAL A 455 -4.28 20.39 20.96
CA VAL A 455 -3.87 20.87 19.65
C VAL A 455 -5.05 21.54 18.97
N GLN A 456 -4.92 22.84 18.72
CA GLN A 456 -5.89 23.55 17.90
C GLN A 456 -5.74 23.08 16.44
N VAL A 457 -6.86 22.73 15.83
CA VAL A 457 -7.00 22.33 14.43
C VAL A 457 -7.97 23.26 13.73
N ASN A 458 -7.77 23.49 12.43
CA ASN A 458 -8.72 24.10 11.52
C ASN A 458 -9.18 23.04 10.51
N PRO A 459 -10.43 23.05 10.02
CA PRO A 459 -10.80 22.20 8.91
C PRO A 459 -9.96 22.55 7.67
N LEU A 460 -9.80 21.60 6.75
CA LEU A 460 -9.04 21.81 5.51
C LEU A 460 -9.79 22.74 4.55
N THR A 461 -11.12 22.63 4.52
CA THR A 461 -12.00 23.43 3.68
C THR A 461 -13.02 24.24 4.49
N LYS A 462 -13.65 25.19 3.80
CA LYS A 462 -14.86 25.92 4.22
C LYS A 462 -15.73 26.14 2.99
N LYS A 463 -17.04 26.25 3.19
CA LYS A 463 -17.96 26.54 2.09
C LYS A 463 -17.81 27.97 1.60
N LEU A 464 -17.83 28.10 0.28
CA LEU A 464 -17.96 29.32 -0.48
C LEU A 464 -19.27 29.23 -1.28
N ILE A 465 -20.06 30.28 -1.25
CA ILE A 465 -21.22 30.46 -2.11
C ILE A 465 -21.04 31.79 -2.85
N ILE A 466 -20.89 31.78 -4.17
CA ILE A 466 -20.83 32.99 -5.00
C ILE A 466 -22.05 33.06 -5.92
N LYS A 467 -22.69 34.23 -5.98
CA LYS A 467 -23.81 34.51 -6.88
C LYS A 467 -23.44 35.63 -7.85
N PHE A 468 -23.26 35.29 -9.12
CA PHE A 468 -23.02 36.24 -10.20
C PHE A 468 -24.36 36.79 -10.71
N MET A 469 -24.53 38.11 -10.71
CA MET A 469 -25.79 38.80 -11.04
C MET A 469 -25.61 39.81 -12.17
N ASP A 470 -26.56 39.88 -13.12
CA ASP A 470 -26.66 40.98 -14.10
C ASP A 470 -28.08 41.58 -14.03
N GLU A 471 -28.17 42.89 -13.82
CA GLU A 471 -29.39 43.67 -13.56
C GLU A 471 -30.43 42.97 -12.62
N ASN A 472 -29.95 42.37 -11.53
CA ASN A 472 -30.69 41.57 -10.52
C ASN A 472 -31.11 40.16 -10.93
N ASN A 473 -30.75 39.69 -12.13
CA ASN A 473 -30.96 38.31 -12.56
C ASN A 473 -29.76 37.44 -12.12
N LEU A 474 -30.01 36.28 -11.50
CA LEU A 474 -28.95 35.33 -11.15
C LEU A 474 -28.44 34.63 -12.42
N ILE A 475 -27.19 34.89 -12.77
CA ILE A 475 -26.54 34.35 -13.97
C ILE A 475 -25.84 33.03 -13.68
N LYS A 476 -25.20 32.91 -12.51
CA LYS A 476 -24.55 31.67 -12.04
C LYS A 476 -24.40 31.69 -10.52
N GLU A 477 -24.76 30.59 -9.88
CA GLU A 477 -24.37 30.30 -8.50
C GLU A 477 -23.22 29.27 -8.50
N ILE A 478 -22.23 29.46 -7.63
CA ILE A 478 -21.12 28.54 -7.41
C ILE A 478 -21.10 28.16 -5.93
N ASN A 479 -21.23 26.87 -5.64
CA ASN A 479 -21.13 26.29 -4.30
C ASN A 479 -19.88 25.38 -4.26
N GLU A 480 -18.80 25.83 -3.62
CA GLU A 480 -17.52 25.13 -3.59
C GLU A 480 -16.94 25.02 -2.17
N ASP A 481 -16.26 23.92 -1.88
CA ASP A 481 -15.48 23.73 -0.64
C ASP A 481 -14.04 24.20 -0.86
N ILE A 482 -13.80 25.51 -0.67
CA ILE A 482 -12.47 26.12 -0.81
C ILE A 482 -11.58 25.88 0.41
N ASN A 483 -10.26 26.03 0.28
CA ASN A 483 -9.31 25.94 1.40
C ASN A 483 -9.69 26.91 2.54
N TYR A 484 -9.70 26.43 3.78
CA TYR A 484 -10.10 27.21 4.97
C TYR A 484 -9.29 28.51 5.14
N GLU A 485 -8.02 28.50 4.79
CA GLU A 485 -7.12 29.68 4.87
C GLU A 485 -7.25 30.64 3.68
N MET A 486 -8.04 30.32 2.66
CA MET A 486 -8.27 31.20 1.51
C MET A 486 -9.01 32.47 1.97
N SER A 487 -8.27 33.55 2.20
CA SER A 487 -8.79 34.84 2.62
C SER A 487 -9.25 35.72 1.46
N THR A 488 -8.83 35.40 0.23
CA THR A 488 -9.29 36.03 -1.00
C THR A 488 -9.61 34.97 -2.07
N ILE A 489 -10.65 35.22 -2.87
CA ILE A 489 -11.10 34.36 -3.96
C ILE A 489 -10.79 35.09 -5.27
N ASN A 490 -10.12 34.41 -6.20
CA ASN A 490 -9.89 34.93 -7.56
C ASN A 490 -11.14 34.67 -8.41
N LEU A 491 -11.71 35.73 -9.00
CA LEU A 491 -12.94 35.66 -9.80
C LEU A 491 -12.67 35.43 -11.29
N THR A 492 -11.45 35.67 -11.79
CA THR A 492 -11.11 35.64 -13.22
C THR A 492 -11.52 34.34 -13.93
N ASN A 493 -11.46 33.21 -13.23
CA ASN A 493 -11.83 31.89 -13.77
C ASN A 493 -13.24 31.42 -13.36
N LEU A 494 -13.96 32.19 -12.54
CA LEU A 494 -15.28 31.84 -12.00
C LEU A 494 -16.43 32.56 -12.72
N ILE A 495 -16.15 33.74 -13.29
CA ILE A 495 -17.08 34.55 -14.08
C ILE A 495 -17.62 33.72 -15.26
N PRO A 496 -18.94 33.74 -15.55
CA PRO A 496 -19.53 33.05 -16.70
C PRO A 496 -18.91 33.50 -18.04
N GLU A 497 -18.76 32.58 -19.00
CA GLU A 497 -17.95 32.80 -20.22
C GLU A 497 -18.40 34.00 -21.07
N ASN A 498 -19.71 34.24 -21.18
CA ASN A 498 -20.29 35.36 -21.95
C ASN A 498 -20.40 36.66 -21.13
N TYR A 499 -19.91 36.68 -19.89
CA TYR A 499 -20.01 37.81 -18.97
C TYR A 499 -18.63 38.29 -18.53
N LYS A 500 -18.54 39.53 -18.08
CA LYS A 500 -17.36 40.12 -17.44
C LYS A 500 -17.79 40.79 -16.12
N LEU A 501 -16.86 40.99 -15.19
CA LEU A 501 -17.14 41.77 -13.98
C LEU A 501 -17.61 43.18 -14.38
N LYS A 502 -18.63 43.68 -13.67
CA LYS A 502 -19.14 45.05 -13.85
C LYS A 502 -18.09 46.09 -13.44
N ASP A 503 -17.29 45.77 -12.43
CA ASP A 503 -15.99 46.38 -12.17
C ASP A 503 -14.86 45.43 -12.58
N GLU A 504 -14.27 45.67 -13.75
CA GLU A 504 -13.16 44.87 -14.29
C GLU A 504 -11.88 44.90 -13.42
N SER A 505 -11.76 45.82 -12.46
CA SER A 505 -10.64 45.85 -11.51
C SER A 505 -10.77 44.82 -10.38
N GLN A 506 -12.00 44.39 -10.05
CA GLN A 506 -12.31 43.51 -8.92
C GLN A 506 -12.02 42.02 -9.19
N THR A 507 -10.88 41.74 -9.82
CA THR A 507 -10.40 40.39 -10.21
C THR A 507 -10.27 39.41 -9.03
N SER A 508 -10.24 39.89 -7.80
CA SER A 508 -10.39 39.08 -6.59
C SER A 508 -11.16 39.81 -5.50
N ILE A 509 -11.73 39.03 -4.59
CA ILE A 509 -12.56 39.51 -3.47
C ILE A 509 -12.11 38.88 -2.15
N PRO A 510 -12.29 39.54 -0.99
CA PRO A 510 -12.12 38.90 0.30
C PRO A 510 -13.19 37.81 0.51
N TYR A 511 -12.79 36.67 1.07
CA TYR A 511 -13.74 35.67 1.54
C TYR A 511 -14.57 36.23 2.70
N GLN A 512 -15.88 36.10 2.59
CA GLN A 512 -16.83 36.35 3.67
C GLN A 512 -17.61 35.06 3.96
N ASN A 513 -17.91 34.80 5.23
CA ASN A 513 -18.58 33.57 5.65
C ASN A 513 -20.08 33.66 5.34
N GLY A 514 -20.50 33.08 4.22
CA GLY A 514 -21.88 33.12 3.73
C GLY A 514 -21.94 33.16 2.20
N GLU A 515 -22.96 33.85 1.68
CA GLU A 515 -23.09 34.13 0.25
C GLU A 515 -22.38 35.42 -0.12
N ILE A 516 -21.66 35.43 -1.25
CA ILE A 516 -20.97 36.60 -1.79
C ILE A 516 -21.53 36.92 -3.18
N ILE A 517 -22.15 38.09 -3.32
CA ILE A 517 -22.82 38.51 -4.55
C ILE A 517 -21.86 39.36 -5.38
N ILE A 518 -21.71 39.03 -6.66
CA ILE A 518 -20.81 39.69 -7.61
C ILE A 518 -21.59 40.17 -8.83
N GLU A 519 -21.49 41.45 -9.14
CA GLU A 519 -22.13 42.01 -10.33
C GLU A 519 -21.29 41.79 -11.58
N VAL A 520 -21.94 41.30 -12.63
CA VAL A 520 -21.38 41.04 -13.95
C VAL A 520 -22.25 41.70 -15.02
N VAL A 521 -21.69 41.91 -16.21
CA VAL A 521 -22.39 42.39 -17.40
C VAL A 521 -22.03 41.55 -18.61
N SER A 522 -22.98 41.35 -19.54
CA SER A 522 -22.72 40.63 -20.79
C SER A 522 -21.59 41.26 -21.63
N LYS A 523 -20.69 40.42 -22.17
CA LYS A 523 -19.54 40.83 -23.00
C LYS A 523 -19.95 41.37 -24.37
N ASP A 524 -21.02 40.80 -24.95
CA ASP A 524 -21.47 41.11 -26.31
C ASP A 524 -22.47 42.28 -26.38
N ALA A 525 -22.71 42.95 -25.25
CA ALA A 525 -23.54 44.15 -25.17
C ALA A 525 -22.89 45.35 -25.88
N ARG A 526 -23.05 45.41 -27.21
CA ARG A 526 -22.90 46.63 -28.01
C ARG A 526 -24.25 47.10 -28.58
N PRO A 527 -24.48 48.42 -28.66
CA PRO A 527 -25.82 48.96 -28.89
C PRO A 527 -26.29 48.78 -30.35
N ASP A 528 -27.57 48.43 -30.48
CA ASP A 528 -28.50 48.58 -31.61
C ASP A 528 -27.94 48.53 -33.04
N LYS A 529 -28.44 47.58 -33.85
CA LYS A 529 -29.46 47.91 -34.89
C LYS A 529 -30.07 46.74 -35.68
N ASN A 530 -31.37 46.91 -35.91
CA ASN A 530 -32.23 46.38 -36.99
C ASN A 530 -31.63 46.65 -38.41
N PRO A 531 -32.10 46.06 -39.54
CA PRO A 531 -33.41 45.39 -39.74
C PRO A 531 -33.47 44.22 -40.76
N GLU A 532 -34.72 43.89 -41.12
CA GLU A 532 -35.22 43.34 -42.41
C GLU A 532 -35.34 41.82 -42.64
N ALA A 533 -36.53 41.46 -43.15
CA ALA A 533 -36.93 40.15 -43.71
C ALA A 533 -37.15 40.33 -45.24
N PRO A 534 -37.62 39.34 -46.05
CA PRO A 534 -39.06 39.00 -46.04
C PRO A 534 -39.47 37.61 -46.59
N LYS A 535 -40.80 37.38 -46.65
CA LYS A 535 -41.56 36.37 -47.47
C LYS A 535 -41.60 34.91 -46.98
N GLU A 536 -42.71 34.16 -47.10
CA GLU A 536 -44.10 34.54 -47.46
C GLU A 536 -45.13 33.49 -46.94
N LYS A 537 -46.30 33.97 -46.47
CA LYS A 537 -47.65 33.35 -46.50
C LYS A 537 -47.95 32.11 -45.62
N GLU A 538 -49.02 32.09 -44.80
CA GLU A 538 -50.48 32.22 -45.06
C GLU A 538 -51.13 30.94 -45.65
N THR A 539 -52.22 30.35 -45.12
CA THR A 539 -52.98 30.55 -43.84
C THR A 539 -53.99 29.39 -43.60
N ASN A 540 -54.58 29.37 -42.40
CA ASN A 540 -55.94 28.86 -42.04
C ASN A 540 -56.28 27.36 -42.01
N ASP A 541 -56.45 26.90 -40.76
CA ASP A 541 -57.59 26.12 -40.20
C ASP A 541 -58.91 26.16 -41.03
N PRO A 542 -59.69 25.06 -41.08
CA PRO A 542 -60.84 24.97 -40.17
C PRO A 542 -61.15 23.57 -39.56
N SER A 543 -61.28 23.58 -38.23
CA SER A 543 -62.08 22.78 -37.28
C SER A 543 -63.21 21.81 -37.76
N ASN A 544 -63.60 20.91 -36.82
CA ASN A 544 -64.77 20.01 -36.78
C ASN A 544 -64.79 18.77 -37.73
N SER A 545 -65.46 17.65 -37.41
CA SER A 545 -66.00 17.11 -36.14
C SER A 545 -66.56 15.68 -36.35
N GLY A 546 -66.57 14.84 -35.31
CA GLY A 546 -67.19 13.49 -35.29
C GLY A 546 -66.17 12.41 -34.94
N ASP A 547 -66.17 11.70 -33.80
CA ASP A 547 -67.23 11.10 -32.96
C ASP A 547 -67.75 9.74 -33.46
N SER A 548 -67.63 8.73 -32.59
CA SER A 548 -68.30 7.42 -32.60
C SER A 548 -67.99 6.45 -33.76
N SER A 549 -68.05 5.12 -33.61
CA SER A 549 -68.04 4.21 -32.43
C SER A 549 -67.91 2.75 -32.95
N VAL A 550 -68.55 1.77 -32.27
CA VAL A 550 -68.85 0.39 -32.71
C VAL A 550 -67.77 -0.69 -32.45
N SER A 551 -68.25 -1.82 -31.92
CA SER A 551 -67.52 -3.03 -31.53
C SER A 551 -67.33 -4.02 -32.71
N PRO A 552 -67.01 -5.30 -32.47
CA PRO A 552 -68.12 -6.27 -32.31
C PRO A 552 -68.19 -6.97 -30.94
N ALA A 553 -69.41 -7.15 -30.43
CA ALA A 553 -69.82 -8.39 -29.77
C ALA A 553 -70.24 -9.40 -30.88
N THR A 554 -70.43 -10.69 -30.68
CA THR A 554 -71.23 -11.38 -29.65
C THR A 554 -70.48 -12.62 -29.12
N ASN A 555 -70.66 -13.08 -27.88
CA ASN A 555 -71.83 -13.80 -27.37
C ASN A 555 -72.33 -14.91 -28.31
N ASP A 556 -72.31 -16.16 -27.83
CA ASP A 556 -73.56 -16.91 -27.70
C ASP A 556 -73.48 -17.81 -26.46
N ASP A 557 -74.59 -17.94 -25.73
CA ASP A 557 -74.69 -18.83 -24.57
C ASP A 557 -75.11 -20.23 -25.05
N ASN A 558 -74.57 -21.28 -24.43
CA ASN A 558 -75.42 -22.44 -24.10
C ASN A 558 -74.80 -23.34 -23.03
N GLN A 559 -75.60 -23.58 -22.00
CA GLN A 559 -75.47 -24.74 -21.11
C GLN A 559 -75.75 -26.03 -21.91
N PRO A 560 -75.20 -27.19 -21.49
CA PRO A 560 -75.91 -27.91 -20.43
C PRO A 560 -75.02 -28.54 -19.34
N THR A 561 -75.70 -28.90 -18.26
CA THR A 561 -75.26 -29.75 -17.16
C THR A 561 -75.12 -31.23 -17.55
N SER A 562 -74.54 -32.03 -16.64
CA SER A 562 -74.54 -33.51 -16.61
C SER A 562 -73.68 -34.22 -17.66
N ASP A 563 -73.20 -35.46 -17.48
CA ASP A 563 -73.27 -36.36 -16.31
C ASP A 563 -72.02 -37.27 -16.24
N SER A 564 -72.00 -38.18 -15.27
CA SER A 564 -71.03 -39.26 -15.03
C SER A 564 -70.43 -39.93 -16.27
N GLY A 565 -69.09 -40.09 -16.28
CA GLY A 565 -68.35 -40.90 -17.26
C GLY A 565 -66.96 -41.27 -16.74
N ASP A 566 -66.83 -42.44 -16.11
CA ASP A 566 -65.60 -42.92 -15.46
C ASP A 566 -64.52 -43.35 -16.49
N PRO A 567 -63.36 -42.67 -16.58
CA PRO A 567 -62.35 -42.94 -17.59
C PRO A 567 -61.41 -44.08 -17.16
N ASN A 568 -61.67 -45.27 -17.69
CA ASN A 568 -60.83 -46.48 -17.59
C ASN A 568 -59.31 -46.19 -17.51
N PRO A 569 -58.64 -46.47 -16.38
CA PRO A 569 -57.28 -45.97 -16.10
C PRO A 569 -56.15 -46.64 -16.93
N GLY A 570 -56.44 -47.66 -17.74
CA GLY A 570 -55.42 -48.42 -18.46
C GLY A 570 -54.73 -47.70 -19.65
N ALA A 571 -55.34 -46.67 -20.24
CA ALA A 571 -54.87 -46.11 -21.52
C ALA A 571 -53.79 -45.02 -21.41
N ASN A 572 -53.80 -44.21 -20.35
CA ASN A 572 -52.89 -43.05 -20.22
C ASN A 572 -51.44 -43.45 -19.93
N ASN A 573 -51.21 -44.61 -19.31
CA ASN A 573 -49.88 -45.03 -18.83
C ASN A 573 -48.89 -45.23 -19.99
N SER A 574 -49.33 -45.86 -21.09
CA SER A 574 -48.47 -46.17 -22.24
C SER A 574 -48.04 -44.91 -23.01
N GLN A 575 -48.93 -43.92 -23.17
CA GLN A 575 -48.59 -42.64 -23.81
C GLN A 575 -47.50 -41.89 -23.02
N ALA A 576 -47.62 -41.83 -21.69
CA ALA A 576 -46.60 -41.23 -20.83
C ALA A 576 -45.23 -41.95 -20.95
N LYS A 577 -45.22 -43.29 -20.96
CA LYS A 577 -44.01 -44.10 -21.14
C LYS A 577 -43.35 -43.92 -22.51
N ILE A 578 -44.14 -43.84 -23.59
CA ILE A 578 -43.62 -43.56 -24.94
C ILE A 578 -42.93 -42.19 -24.98
N GLN A 579 -43.52 -41.17 -24.36
CA GLN A 579 -42.90 -39.84 -24.27
C GLN A 579 -41.63 -39.86 -23.41
N GLU A 580 -41.60 -40.61 -22.30
CA GLU A 580 -40.39 -40.77 -21.49
C GLU A 580 -39.25 -41.41 -22.30
N ILE A 581 -39.54 -42.49 -23.05
CA ILE A 581 -38.56 -43.18 -23.90
C ILE A 581 -38.04 -42.25 -25.01
N ARG A 582 -38.92 -41.49 -25.68
CA ARG A 582 -38.50 -40.47 -26.68
C ARG A 582 -37.66 -39.36 -26.07
N ASN A 583 -37.97 -38.94 -24.83
CA ASN A 583 -37.16 -37.95 -24.11
C ASN A 583 -35.72 -38.45 -23.84
N TRP A 584 -35.44 -39.76 -23.92
CA TRP A 584 -34.08 -40.33 -23.80
C TRP A 584 -33.39 -40.61 -25.14
N GLU A 585 -34.14 -40.71 -26.24
CA GLU A 585 -33.64 -41.10 -27.57
C GLU A 585 -32.44 -40.26 -28.02
N SER A 586 -32.55 -38.94 -27.97
CA SER A 586 -31.46 -38.00 -28.34
C SER A 586 -30.21 -38.16 -27.46
N THR A 587 -30.38 -38.54 -26.19
CA THR A 587 -29.28 -38.75 -25.24
C THR A 587 -28.56 -40.07 -25.52
N ILE A 588 -29.33 -41.14 -25.77
CA ILE A 588 -28.79 -42.45 -26.15
C ILE A 588 -28.09 -42.39 -27.51
N LEU A 589 -28.63 -41.64 -28.47
CA LEU A 589 -27.95 -41.35 -29.74
C LEU A 589 -26.67 -40.52 -29.55
N SER A 590 -26.65 -39.56 -28.62
CA SER A 590 -25.42 -38.83 -28.26
C SER A 590 -24.35 -39.77 -27.68
N VAL A 591 -24.70 -40.65 -26.73
CA VAL A 591 -23.77 -41.67 -26.20
C VAL A 591 -23.27 -42.59 -27.33
N LYS A 592 -24.15 -43.00 -28.24
CA LYS A 592 -23.81 -43.84 -29.41
C LYS A 592 -22.83 -43.17 -30.37
N ASN A 593 -23.03 -41.88 -30.65
CA ASN A 593 -22.14 -41.11 -31.52
C ASN A 593 -20.75 -40.88 -30.89
N ASN A 594 -20.69 -40.72 -29.56
CA ASN A 594 -19.44 -40.53 -28.81
C ASN A 594 -18.75 -41.87 -28.42
N LEU A 595 -19.35 -43.02 -28.71
CA LEU A 595 -18.85 -44.35 -28.32
C LEU A 595 -17.40 -44.62 -28.80
N ALA A 596 -17.09 -44.18 -30.01
CA ALA A 596 -15.77 -44.40 -30.62
C ALA A 596 -14.72 -43.35 -30.22
N SER A 597 -15.13 -42.12 -29.90
CA SER A 597 -14.23 -41.02 -29.54
C SER A 597 -13.93 -40.97 -28.03
N HIS A 598 -14.93 -41.20 -27.18
CA HIS A 598 -14.85 -40.94 -25.74
C HIS A 598 -14.90 -42.21 -24.87
N PHE A 599 -15.51 -43.29 -25.38
CA PHE A 599 -15.72 -44.56 -24.64
C PHE A 599 -14.89 -45.74 -25.18
N ASP A 600 -13.84 -45.46 -25.96
CA ASP A 600 -12.86 -46.44 -26.44
C ASP A 600 -13.46 -47.66 -27.18
N ASN A 601 -14.65 -47.50 -27.78
CA ASN A 601 -15.47 -48.60 -28.34
C ASN A 601 -15.82 -49.72 -27.32
N ASN A 602 -16.02 -49.38 -26.04
CA ASN A 602 -16.36 -50.33 -24.98
C ASN A 602 -17.50 -51.28 -25.39
N GLU A 603 -17.16 -52.57 -25.53
CA GLU A 603 -18.04 -53.57 -26.13
C GLU A 603 -19.31 -53.83 -25.30
N ALA A 604 -19.22 -53.74 -23.97
CA ALA A 604 -20.39 -53.88 -23.10
C ALA A 604 -21.37 -52.70 -23.24
N LEU A 605 -20.86 -51.47 -23.40
CA LEU A 605 -21.69 -50.29 -23.70
C LEU A 605 -22.26 -50.37 -25.12
N LYS A 606 -21.44 -50.72 -26.12
CA LYS A 606 -21.86 -50.94 -27.51
C LYS A 606 -23.03 -51.92 -27.60
N ASN A 607 -22.87 -53.10 -27.01
CA ASN A 607 -23.90 -54.15 -27.03
C ASN A 607 -25.18 -53.72 -26.30
N SER A 608 -25.12 -52.76 -25.38
CA SER A 608 -26.31 -52.18 -24.72
C SER A 608 -27.03 -51.18 -25.66
N LEU A 609 -26.26 -50.27 -26.27
CA LEU A 609 -26.74 -49.30 -27.26
C LEU A 609 -27.35 -49.93 -28.53
N GLU A 610 -26.84 -51.09 -28.96
CA GLU A 610 -27.37 -51.84 -30.11
C GLU A 610 -28.64 -52.63 -29.76
N ASN A 611 -28.93 -52.85 -28.48
CA ASN A 611 -30.11 -53.59 -28.02
C ASN A 611 -31.36 -52.72 -27.75
N ILE A 612 -31.24 -51.39 -27.82
CA ILE A 612 -32.37 -50.46 -27.64
C ILE A 612 -33.04 -50.20 -28.99
N ASP A 613 -34.32 -50.56 -29.11
CA ASP A 613 -35.14 -50.36 -30.31
C ASP A 613 -36.18 -49.26 -30.09
N PHE A 614 -35.92 -48.08 -30.68
CA PHE A 614 -36.84 -46.92 -30.67
C PHE A 614 -37.92 -46.98 -31.76
N ASN A 615 -37.94 -48.00 -32.63
CA ASN A 615 -38.89 -48.06 -33.74
C ASN A 615 -40.29 -48.51 -33.29
N ASN A 616 -41.33 -47.87 -33.81
CA ASN A 616 -42.73 -48.26 -33.63
C ASN A 616 -43.17 -48.40 -32.15
N LEU A 617 -42.74 -47.48 -31.28
CA LEU A 617 -43.09 -47.49 -29.85
C LEU A 617 -44.62 -47.52 -29.62
N GLU A 618 -45.37 -46.85 -30.50
CA GLU A 618 -46.83 -46.78 -30.50
C GLU A 618 -47.54 -48.14 -30.72
N SER A 619 -46.83 -49.17 -31.20
CA SER A 619 -47.37 -50.53 -31.38
C SER A 619 -46.76 -51.58 -30.46
N LYS A 620 -45.95 -51.19 -29.46
CA LYS A 620 -45.33 -52.09 -28.49
C LYS A 620 -46.25 -52.29 -27.26
N SER A 621 -46.16 -53.44 -26.60
CA SER A 621 -46.90 -53.69 -25.36
C SER A 621 -46.31 -52.89 -24.19
N GLU A 622 -47.05 -52.78 -23.06
CA GLU A 622 -46.49 -52.12 -21.87
C GLU A 622 -45.25 -52.85 -21.34
N ASP A 623 -45.18 -54.18 -21.46
CA ASP A 623 -44.01 -54.98 -21.10
C ASP A 623 -42.82 -54.75 -22.03
N ASP A 624 -43.04 -54.60 -23.33
CA ASP A 624 -41.99 -54.21 -24.29
C ASP A 624 -41.44 -52.80 -23.98
N LEU A 625 -42.32 -51.85 -23.62
CA LEU A 625 -41.93 -50.49 -23.23
C LEU A 625 -41.15 -50.50 -21.91
N ASN A 626 -41.58 -51.31 -20.93
CA ASN A 626 -40.85 -51.54 -19.68
C ASN A 626 -39.45 -52.13 -19.95
N LEU A 627 -39.34 -53.08 -20.88
CA LEU A 627 -38.07 -53.70 -21.28
C LEU A 627 -37.12 -52.72 -22.00
N ILE A 628 -37.66 -51.85 -22.87
CA ILE A 628 -36.89 -50.77 -23.51
C ILE A 628 -36.38 -49.77 -22.47
N LYS A 629 -37.23 -49.35 -21.54
CA LYS A 629 -36.85 -48.47 -20.42
C LYS A 629 -35.74 -49.09 -19.57
N ALA A 630 -35.86 -50.36 -19.19
CA ALA A 630 -34.81 -51.08 -18.45
C ALA A 630 -33.46 -51.13 -19.19
N LYS A 631 -33.46 -51.32 -20.52
CA LYS A 631 -32.24 -51.28 -21.35
C LYS A 631 -31.64 -49.87 -21.47
N ILE A 632 -32.47 -48.84 -21.51
CA ILE A 632 -32.02 -47.43 -21.45
C ILE A 632 -31.32 -47.18 -20.11
N ASP A 633 -31.94 -47.56 -18.99
CA ASP A 633 -31.38 -47.37 -17.66
C ASP A 633 -30.09 -48.19 -17.43
N GLU A 634 -30.01 -49.42 -17.94
CA GLU A 634 -28.78 -50.23 -17.96
C GLU A 634 -27.66 -49.55 -18.77
N THR A 635 -27.99 -48.97 -19.92
CA THR A 635 -27.04 -48.26 -20.79
C THR A 635 -26.53 -46.98 -20.13
N ILE A 636 -27.42 -46.24 -19.47
CA ILE A 636 -27.09 -45.06 -18.66
C ILE A 636 -26.14 -45.44 -17.50
N ALA A 637 -26.42 -46.54 -16.78
CA ALA A 637 -25.58 -47.03 -15.70
C ALA A 637 -24.17 -47.42 -16.19
N LYS A 638 -24.06 -48.10 -17.34
CA LYS A 638 -22.77 -48.46 -17.96
C LYS A 638 -21.99 -47.24 -18.43
N ALA A 639 -22.64 -46.28 -19.08
CA ALA A 639 -22.00 -45.04 -19.52
C ALA A 639 -21.49 -44.21 -18.33
N ASN A 640 -22.31 -44.06 -17.27
CA ASN A 640 -21.89 -43.45 -16.01
C ASN A 640 -20.66 -44.13 -15.41
N SER A 641 -20.66 -45.46 -15.30
CA SER A 641 -19.53 -46.23 -14.77
C SER A 641 -18.22 -45.96 -15.53
N ILE A 642 -18.27 -45.85 -16.86
CA ILE A 642 -17.08 -45.56 -17.70
C ILE A 642 -16.63 -44.10 -17.56
N ILE A 643 -17.57 -43.14 -17.48
CA ILE A 643 -17.27 -41.72 -17.19
C ILE A 643 -16.56 -41.61 -15.84
N ASP A 644 -17.16 -42.21 -14.80
CA ASP A 644 -16.65 -42.15 -13.43
C ASP A 644 -15.31 -42.86 -13.29
N GLN A 645 -15.10 -44.00 -13.98
CA GLN A 645 -13.81 -44.64 -14.07
C GLN A 645 -12.76 -43.72 -14.71
N LYS A 646 -13.03 -43.16 -15.90
CA LYS A 646 -12.08 -42.26 -16.58
C LYS A 646 -11.73 -41.04 -15.73
N ILE A 647 -12.69 -40.47 -14.99
CA ILE A 647 -12.44 -39.37 -14.04
C ILE A 647 -11.60 -39.84 -12.84
N ASN A 648 -11.92 -41.01 -12.26
CA ASN A 648 -11.15 -41.60 -11.15
C ASN A 648 -9.70 -41.92 -11.55
N ASP A 649 -9.45 -42.39 -12.78
CA ASP A 649 -8.11 -42.71 -13.28
C ASP A 649 -7.22 -41.46 -13.39
N VAL A 650 -7.80 -40.31 -13.75
CA VAL A 650 -7.12 -39.00 -13.74
C VAL A 650 -6.93 -38.50 -12.30
N ASN A 651 -7.96 -38.60 -11.46
CA ASN A 651 -7.87 -38.15 -10.07
C ASN A 651 -6.83 -38.94 -9.26
N THR A 652 -6.74 -40.26 -9.47
CA THR A 652 -5.76 -41.12 -8.78
C THR A 652 -4.33 -40.71 -9.13
N LYS A 653 -4.07 -40.31 -10.38
CA LYS A 653 -2.75 -39.77 -10.79
C LYS A 653 -2.47 -38.41 -10.15
N TYR A 654 -3.48 -37.55 -10.03
CA TYR A 654 -3.35 -36.25 -9.37
C TYR A 654 -3.09 -36.36 -7.86
N GLU A 655 -3.83 -37.20 -7.14
CA GLU A 655 -3.58 -37.44 -5.72
C GLU A 655 -2.20 -38.08 -5.51
N THR A 656 -1.83 -39.10 -6.31
CA THR A 656 -0.46 -39.68 -6.28
C THR A 656 0.62 -38.61 -6.46
N PHE A 657 0.43 -37.69 -7.41
CA PHE A 657 1.36 -36.58 -7.69
C PHE A 657 1.42 -35.52 -6.57
N LYS A 658 0.31 -35.32 -5.86
CA LYS A 658 0.21 -34.43 -4.69
C LYS A 658 0.83 -35.06 -3.44
N ASP A 659 0.62 -36.36 -3.23
CA ASP A 659 1.22 -37.16 -2.15
C ASP A 659 2.74 -37.31 -2.35
N ASP A 660 3.20 -37.36 -3.60
CA ASP A 660 4.61 -37.32 -3.98
C ASP A 660 5.30 -35.95 -3.73
N ASP A 661 4.65 -34.99 -3.04
CA ASP A 661 5.19 -33.66 -2.74
C ASP A 661 5.51 -32.75 -3.95
N TYR A 662 4.86 -32.96 -5.12
CA TYR A 662 4.92 -31.99 -6.22
C TYR A 662 3.92 -30.84 -6.04
N TYR A 663 4.17 -29.74 -6.77
CA TYR A 663 3.27 -28.58 -6.78
C TYR A 663 2.04 -28.86 -7.66
N PHE A 664 0.85 -28.92 -7.05
CA PHE A 664 -0.36 -29.44 -7.68
C PHE A 664 -1.44 -28.39 -8.06
N LYS A 665 -1.36 -27.15 -7.54
CA LYS A 665 -2.42 -26.13 -7.72
C LYS A 665 -2.78 -25.84 -9.18
N ASP A 666 -1.80 -25.84 -10.09
CA ASP A 666 -2.02 -25.60 -11.53
C ASP A 666 -2.99 -26.62 -12.16
N PHE A 667 -3.20 -27.79 -11.53
CA PHE A 667 -4.10 -28.85 -11.97
C PHE A 667 -5.41 -28.89 -11.18
N GLU A 668 -5.45 -28.34 -9.97
CA GLU A 668 -6.56 -28.46 -9.00
C GLU A 668 -7.90 -27.98 -9.59
N GLY A 669 -7.92 -26.82 -10.26
CA GLY A 669 -9.13 -26.32 -10.93
C GLY A 669 -9.65 -27.24 -12.05
N SER A 670 -8.73 -27.89 -12.79
CA SER A 670 -9.11 -28.86 -13.83
C SER A 670 -9.65 -30.16 -13.22
N ILE A 671 -9.06 -30.63 -12.13
CA ILE A 671 -9.52 -31.82 -11.39
C ILE A 671 -10.89 -31.58 -10.78
N ASN A 672 -11.11 -30.44 -10.13
CA ASN A 672 -12.40 -30.08 -9.55
C ASN A 672 -13.50 -29.97 -10.62
N SER A 673 -13.18 -29.47 -11.82
CA SER A 673 -14.10 -29.49 -12.97
C SER A 673 -14.42 -30.91 -13.48
N LEU A 674 -13.48 -31.86 -13.40
CA LEU A 674 -13.77 -33.26 -13.74
C LEU A 674 -14.55 -33.98 -12.62
N LEU A 675 -14.30 -33.64 -11.35
CA LEU A 675 -15.01 -34.22 -10.20
C LEU A 675 -16.46 -33.73 -10.11
N SER A 676 -16.80 -32.51 -10.55
CA SER A 676 -18.19 -32.06 -10.61
C SER A 676 -19.02 -32.90 -11.59
N ILE A 677 -18.47 -33.24 -12.76
CA ILE A 677 -19.09 -34.13 -13.77
C ILE A 677 -19.44 -35.49 -13.16
N LYS A 678 -18.52 -36.09 -12.41
CA LYS A 678 -18.77 -37.35 -11.69
C LYS A 678 -19.97 -37.24 -10.74
N ASN A 679 -20.13 -36.09 -10.09
CA ASN A 679 -21.20 -35.82 -9.12
C ASN A 679 -22.53 -35.39 -9.75
N GLN A 680 -22.61 -35.14 -11.07
CA GLN A 680 -23.87 -34.79 -11.74
C GLN A 680 -24.89 -35.95 -11.65
N THR A 681 -26.09 -35.65 -11.17
CA THR A 681 -27.18 -36.62 -11.00
C THR A 681 -28.06 -36.77 -12.24
N ASP A 682 -28.22 -35.71 -13.03
CA ASP A 682 -28.85 -35.78 -14.35
C ASP A 682 -27.83 -36.32 -15.38
N PHE A 683 -28.13 -37.48 -15.97
CA PHE A 683 -27.25 -38.11 -16.96
C PHE A 683 -27.07 -37.28 -18.24
N LYS A 684 -28.06 -36.48 -18.64
CA LYS A 684 -27.99 -35.61 -19.83
C LYS A 684 -27.01 -34.45 -19.62
N VAL A 685 -27.03 -33.88 -18.42
CA VAL A 685 -26.04 -32.89 -18.00
C VAL A 685 -24.67 -33.55 -17.89
N LYS A 686 -24.57 -34.69 -17.19
CA LYS A 686 -23.32 -35.46 -17.02
C LYS A 686 -22.64 -35.81 -18.36
N ILE A 687 -23.37 -36.33 -19.35
CA ILE A 687 -22.80 -36.67 -20.66
C ILE A 687 -22.40 -35.41 -21.46
N ASN A 688 -23.15 -34.31 -21.33
CA ASN A 688 -22.83 -33.05 -21.99
C ASN A 688 -21.55 -32.41 -21.41
N ASP A 689 -21.45 -32.36 -20.09
CA ASP A 689 -20.30 -31.80 -19.38
C ASP A 689 -19.05 -32.67 -19.58
N PHE A 690 -19.22 -34.00 -19.60
CA PHE A 690 -18.18 -34.96 -19.95
C PHE A 690 -17.66 -34.75 -21.37
N ASN A 691 -18.55 -34.65 -22.36
CA ASN A 691 -18.17 -34.37 -23.75
C ASN A 691 -17.43 -33.02 -23.88
N THR A 692 -17.91 -31.99 -23.17
CA THR A 692 -17.29 -30.65 -23.16
C THR A 692 -15.87 -30.68 -22.56
N ASN A 693 -15.66 -31.46 -21.49
CA ASN A 693 -14.38 -31.55 -20.79
C ASN A 693 -13.48 -32.72 -21.26
N TYR A 694 -13.88 -33.51 -22.26
CA TYR A 694 -13.16 -34.72 -22.65
C TYR A 694 -11.71 -34.44 -23.10
N ASN A 695 -11.49 -33.33 -23.80
CA ASN A 695 -10.14 -32.89 -24.18
C ASN A 695 -9.27 -32.55 -22.96
N THR A 696 -9.85 -31.97 -21.91
CA THR A 696 -9.17 -31.73 -20.63
C THR A 696 -8.81 -33.05 -19.96
N LEU A 697 -9.75 -34.00 -19.89
CA LEU A 697 -9.57 -35.33 -19.32
C LEU A 697 -8.44 -36.12 -20.02
N LEU A 698 -8.32 -36.05 -21.35
CA LEU A 698 -7.23 -36.66 -22.10
C LEU A 698 -5.87 -35.97 -21.89
N GLN A 699 -5.85 -34.63 -21.85
CA GLN A 699 -4.59 -33.88 -21.76
C GLN A 699 -4.01 -33.85 -20.34
N LEU A 700 -4.85 -33.83 -19.30
CA LEU A 700 -4.42 -33.55 -17.93
C LEU A 700 -3.40 -34.57 -17.37
N PRO A 701 -3.54 -35.90 -17.56
CA PRO A 701 -2.51 -36.87 -17.19
C PRO A 701 -1.15 -36.61 -17.85
N ASN A 702 -1.15 -36.17 -19.11
CA ASN A 702 0.08 -35.89 -19.84
C ASN A 702 0.75 -34.61 -19.32
N LYS A 703 -0.03 -33.56 -19.02
CA LYS A 703 0.48 -32.32 -18.39
C LYS A 703 1.06 -32.57 -16.99
N ILE A 704 0.41 -33.42 -16.19
CA ILE A 704 0.92 -33.86 -14.87
C ILE A 704 2.24 -34.63 -15.05
N ASN A 705 2.29 -35.60 -15.96
CA ASN A 705 3.51 -36.38 -16.24
C ASN A 705 4.65 -35.51 -16.79
N GLU A 706 4.36 -34.54 -17.66
CA GLU A 706 5.34 -33.58 -18.20
C GLU A 706 5.89 -32.68 -17.10
N PHE A 707 5.02 -32.11 -16.25
CA PHE A 707 5.45 -31.31 -15.10
C PHE A 707 6.31 -32.13 -14.13
N LYS A 708 5.90 -33.37 -13.84
CA LYS A 708 6.67 -34.30 -13.00
C LYS A 708 8.06 -34.55 -13.60
N THR A 709 8.12 -34.89 -14.88
CA THR A 709 9.38 -35.15 -15.61
C THR A 709 10.29 -33.93 -15.62
N ASN A 710 9.73 -32.73 -15.86
CA ASN A 710 10.47 -31.48 -15.84
C ASN A 710 11.00 -31.17 -14.43
N SER A 711 10.23 -31.41 -13.38
CA SER A 711 10.66 -31.25 -11.98
C SER A 711 11.78 -32.25 -11.61
N ASP A 712 11.59 -33.53 -11.93
CA ASP A 712 12.56 -34.61 -11.66
C ASP A 712 13.87 -34.45 -12.45
N SER A 713 13.87 -33.69 -13.56
CA SER A 713 15.07 -33.38 -14.35
C SER A 713 16.04 -32.37 -13.69
N ILE A 714 15.61 -31.67 -12.62
CA ILE A 714 16.38 -30.59 -11.99
C ILE A 714 17.38 -31.15 -10.97
N THR A 715 18.57 -31.48 -11.46
CA THR A 715 19.67 -32.07 -10.68
C THR A 715 20.60 -30.99 -10.11
N LEU A 716 20.36 -30.56 -8.86
CA LEU A 716 21.09 -29.46 -8.20
C LEU A 716 22.41 -29.89 -7.51
N ASP A 717 22.84 -31.12 -7.70
CA ASP A 717 24.14 -31.66 -7.29
C ASP A 717 25.29 -31.16 -8.18
N VAL A 718 25.03 -31.00 -9.49
CA VAL A 718 26.03 -30.52 -10.46
C VAL A 718 26.26 -29.01 -10.31
N ARG A 719 27.44 -28.63 -9.81
CA ARG A 719 27.85 -27.21 -9.71
C ARG A 719 27.79 -26.53 -11.07
N ASP A 720 27.37 -25.27 -11.09
CA ASP A 720 27.33 -24.37 -12.25
C ASP A 720 26.43 -24.83 -13.43
N LYS A 721 25.74 -25.98 -13.32
CA LYS A 721 24.72 -26.44 -14.31
C LYS A 721 23.55 -25.46 -14.43
N TYR A 722 23.17 -24.80 -13.33
CA TYR A 722 22.06 -23.86 -13.28
C TYR A 722 22.48 -22.49 -12.74
N LYS A 723 21.78 -21.44 -13.18
CA LYS A 723 22.00 -20.04 -12.81
C LYS A 723 20.69 -19.38 -12.42
N LEU A 724 20.73 -18.53 -11.39
CA LEU A 724 19.58 -17.73 -10.98
C LEU A 724 19.48 -16.47 -11.83
N TYR A 725 18.31 -16.22 -12.40
CA TYR A 725 17.95 -14.99 -13.09
C TYR A 725 16.91 -14.23 -12.26
N LEU A 726 17.19 -12.96 -11.97
CA LEU A 726 16.40 -12.13 -11.06
C LEU A 726 15.71 -10.99 -11.79
N LYS A 727 14.40 -10.80 -11.54
CA LYS A 727 13.61 -9.68 -12.05
C LYS A 727 12.86 -8.98 -10.91
N PHE A 728 13.09 -7.69 -10.77
CA PHE A 728 12.47 -6.85 -9.73
C PHE A 728 11.22 -6.17 -10.30
N SER A 729 10.19 -6.01 -9.47
CA SER A 729 8.98 -5.23 -9.78
C SER A 729 9.19 -3.71 -9.60
N TYR A 730 10.37 -3.31 -9.14
CA TYR A 730 10.70 -1.94 -8.73
C TYR A 730 11.46 -1.18 -9.84
N PRO A 731 11.30 0.15 -9.94
CA PRO A 731 12.01 0.96 -10.93
C PRO A 731 13.52 0.95 -10.67
N LYS A 732 14.30 0.84 -11.74
CA LYS A 732 15.77 0.93 -11.73
C LYS A 732 16.19 2.35 -12.12
N GLU A 733 16.98 3.01 -11.29
CA GLU A 733 17.52 4.34 -11.61
C GLU A 733 18.70 4.22 -12.60
N GLY A 734 18.37 4.26 -13.89
CA GLY A 734 19.36 4.22 -14.98
C GLY A 734 20.21 2.94 -14.94
N SER A 735 21.52 3.10 -14.85
CA SER A 735 22.47 1.98 -14.71
C SER A 735 22.51 1.39 -13.29
N GLY A 736 22.01 2.11 -12.28
CA GLY A 736 22.25 1.86 -10.86
C GLY A 736 21.17 1.06 -10.13
N SER A 737 20.76 1.57 -8.96
CA SER A 737 20.02 0.84 -7.93
C SER A 737 18.52 0.69 -8.24
N TYR A 738 17.89 -0.35 -7.69
CA TYR A 738 16.43 -0.50 -7.67
C TYR A 738 15.84 0.28 -6.48
N LEU A 739 14.84 1.13 -6.72
CA LEU A 739 14.25 1.98 -5.68
C LEU A 739 13.03 1.30 -5.04
N ILE A 740 13.10 1.04 -3.73
CA ILE A 740 12.10 0.27 -2.96
C ILE A 740 11.36 1.12 -1.91
N GLY A 741 11.89 2.31 -1.61
CA GLY A 741 11.22 3.26 -0.71
C GLY A 741 11.28 2.83 0.76
N ASN A 742 10.20 3.04 1.51
CA ASN A 742 10.11 2.83 2.96
C ASN A 742 9.49 1.48 3.38
N GLN A 743 9.31 0.56 2.45
CA GLN A 743 8.83 -0.80 2.75
C GLN A 743 9.80 -1.55 3.69
N ASN A 744 9.35 -2.66 4.28
CA ASN A 744 10.13 -3.55 5.15
C ASN A 744 10.46 -4.91 4.49
N SER A 745 10.04 -5.07 3.24
CA SER A 745 10.24 -6.25 2.42
C SER A 745 10.12 -5.88 0.94
N PHE A 746 10.58 -6.74 0.04
CA PHE A 746 10.42 -6.56 -1.40
C PHE A 746 10.33 -7.88 -2.15
N GLU A 747 9.61 -7.89 -3.27
CA GLU A 747 9.53 -9.05 -4.15
C GLU A 747 10.65 -9.06 -5.21
N VAL A 748 11.24 -10.25 -5.40
CA VAL A 748 12.11 -10.58 -6.53
C VAL A 748 11.53 -11.78 -7.24
N LYS A 749 11.19 -11.65 -8.53
CA LYS A 749 10.87 -12.81 -9.36
C LYS A 749 12.15 -13.55 -9.73
N VAL A 750 12.14 -14.87 -9.55
CA VAL A 750 13.31 -15.73 -9.69
C VAL A 750 12.99 -16.84 -10.68
N THR A 751 13.92 -17.07 -11.61
CA THR A 751 13.83 -18.17 -12.57
C THR A 751 15.18 -18.88 -12.61
N LEU A 752 15.15 -20.21 -12.53
CA LEU A 752 16.35 -21.03 -12.64
C LEU A 752 16.56 -21.38 -14.12
N LYS A 753 17.73 -21.07 -14.70
CA LYS A 753 18.04 -21.41 -16.10
C LYS A 753 19.23 -22.34 -16.19
N GLU A 754 19.21 -23.25 -17.15
CA GLU A 754 20.37 -24.12 -17.41
C GLU A 754 21.50 -23.32 -18.10
N ALA A 755 22.72 -23.45 -17.60
CA ALA A 755 23.88 -22.70 -18.08
C ALA A 755 24.34 -23.13 -19.48
N SER A 756 24.11 -24.40 -19.82
CA SER A 756 24.35 -24.99 -21.14
C SER A 756 23.31 -24.58 -22.19
N ASN A 757 22.07 -24.32 -21.76
CA ASN A 757 20.95 -23.94 -22.61
C ASN A 757 20.01 -22.96 -21.88
N PRO A 758 20.22 -21.63 -21.97
CA PRO A 758 19.39 -20.64 -21.30
C PRO A 758 17.92 -20.55 -21.76
N GLN A 759 17.50 -21.37 -22.73
CA GLN A 759 16.08 -21.58 -23.05
C GLN A 759 15.41 -22.56 -22.08
N ASN A 760 16.16 -23.53 -21.53
CA ASN A 760 15.70 -24.40 -20.45
C ASN A 760 15.58 -23.54 -19.18
N SER A 761 14.32 -23.21 -18.83
CA SER A 761 13.98 -22.13 -17.90
C SER A 761 12.86 -22.60 -16.97
N TYR A 762 13.17 -22.71 -15.68
CA TYR A 762 12.33 -23.36 -14.68
C TYR A 762 11.83 -22.34 -13.64
N GLU A 763 10.51 -22.28 -13.52
CA GLU A 763 9.78 -21.53 -12.48
C GLU A 763 9.92 -22.19 -11.09
N LEU A 764 9.69 -21.44 -10.02
CA LEU A 764 9.88 -21.93 -8.64
C LEU A 764 9.00 -23.14 -8.31
N LYS A 765 7.84 -23.29 -8.96
CA LYS A 765 6.96 -24.46 -8.79
C LYS A 765 7.60 -25.81 -9.16
N TYR A 766 8.54 -25.85 -10.11
CA TYR A 766 9.30 -27.06 -10.43
C TYR A 766 10.34 -27.41 -9.34
N LEU A 767 10.71 -26.44 -8.49
CA LEU A 767 11.60 -26.63 -7.34
C LEU A 767 10.84 -26.96 -6.04
N TYR A 768 9.50 -26.95 -6.04
CA TYR A 768 8.67 -27.08 -4.84
C TYR A 768 9.04 -28.30 -3.99
N LYS A 769 9.20 -29.48 -4.61
CA LYS A 769 9.60 -30.73 -3.93
C LYS A 769 10.99 -30.63 -3.27
N LEU A 770 11.95 -30.00 -3.93
CA LEU A 770 13.33 -29.82 -3.44
C LEU A 770 13.47 -28.76 -2.34
N LEU A 771 12.51 -27.82 -2.28
CA LEU A 771 12.44 -26.78 -1.25
C LEU A 771 11.63 -27.26 -0.04
N LYS A 772 10.47 -27.93 -0.25
CA LYS A 772 9.61 -28.49 0.81
C LYS A 772 10.33 -29.54 1.66
N THR A 773 11.16 -30.37 1.03
CA THR A 773 11.96 -31.42 1.71
C THR A 773 13.19 -30.88 2.46
N ASN A 774 13.42 -29.57 2.50
CA ASN A 774 14.60 -28.92 3.10
C ASN A 774 15.97 -29.40 2.56
N GLN A 775 16.00 -30.11 1.42
CA GLN A 775 17.24 -30.48 0.73
C GLN A 775 17.93 -29.26 0.12
N THR A 776 17.14 -28.23 -0.21
CA THR A 776 17.60 -26.94 -0.72
C THR A 776 16.89 -25.79 -0.03
N ALA A 777 17.53 -24.62 0.02
CA ALA A 777 16.94 -23.40 0.54
C ALA A 777 17.43 -22.19 -0.25
N PHE A 778 16.55 -21.22 -0.50
CA PHE A 778 16.99 -19.89 -0.89
C PHE A 778 17.57 -19.18 0.34
N GLU A 779 18.76 -18.60 0.18
CA GLU A 779 19.34 -17.72 1.18
C GLU A 779 19.71 -16.37 0.56
N TYR A 780 19.49 -15.29 1.29
CA TYR A 780 19.76 -13.93 0.86
C TYR A 780 20.74 -13.23 1.81
N LYS A 781 21.35 -12.15 1.33
CA LYS A 781 22.23 -11.30 2.13
C LYS A 781 22.16 -9.86 1.63
N LEU A 782 21.75 -8.94 2.51
CA LEU A 782 21.86 -7.50 2.31
C LEU A 782 23.14 -7.02 2.98
N THR A 783 24.15 -6.60 2.21
CA THR A 783 25.51 -6.42 2.76
C THR A 783 25.67 -5.09 3.49
N ARG A 784 25.32 -5.05 4.77
CA ARG A 784 25.70 -3.96 5.68
C ARG A 784 26.13 -4.41 7.07
N ILE A 785 26.55 -5.69 7.18
CA ILE A 785 26.36 -6.59 8.34
C ILE A 785 24.89 -7.08 8.33
N PRO A 786 24.57 -8.40 8.43
CA PRO A 786 25.39 -9.55 8.87
C PRO A 786 26.56 -10.00 7.97
N ARG A 787 27.40 -10.89 8.50
CA ARG A 787 28.44 -11.61 7.73
C ARG A 787 27.93 -12.88 7.06
N SER A 788 26.92 -13.53 7.65
CA SER A 788 26.21 -14.70 7.10
C SER A 788 25.27 -14.34 5.94
N PHE A 789 24.73 -15.36 5.29
CA PHE A 789 23.44 -15.29 4.58
C PHE A 789 22.32 -15.67 5.56
N SER A 790 21.09 -15.23 5.29
CA SER A 790 19.87 -15.61 6.01
C SER A 790 19.01 -16.49 5.09
N SER A 791 18.55 -17.63 5.59
CA SER A 791 17.59 -18.49 4.86
C SER A 791 16.21 -17.83 4.80
N LEU A 792 15.55 -17.96 3.65
CA LEU A 792 14.12 -17.66 3.52
C LEU A 792 13.30 -18.84 4.05
N VAL A 793 12.17 -18.56 4.70
CA VAL A 793 11.19 -19.58 5.10
C VAL A 793 10.17 -19.81 4.00
N ALA A 794 9.40 -20.90 4.05
CA ALA A 794 8.44 -21.26 3.00
C ALA A 794 7.40 -20.15 2.71
N SER A 795 7.00 -19.36 3.70
CA SER A 795 6.09 -18.22 3.54
C SER A 795 6.70 -17.01 2.84
N ASN A 796 8.01 -17.01 2.57
CA ASN A 796 8.66 -16.03 1.69
C ASN A 796 8.68 -16.47 0.21
N ILE A 797 8.16 -17.66 -0.13
CA ILE A 797 8.25 -18.25 -1.47
C ILE A 797 6.86 -18.33 -2.09
N ASN A 798 6.59 -17.47 -3.08
CA ASN A 798 5.38 -17.55 -3.89
C ASN A 798 5.66 -18.38 -5.16
N TYR A 799 5.23 -19.64 -5.13
CA TYR A 799 5.41 -20.60 -6.22
C TYR A 799 4.55 -20.27 -7.46
N GLU A 800 3.39 -19.65 -7.28
CA GLU A 800 2.46 -19.24 -8.36
C GLU A 800 3.06 -18.11 -9.21
N THR A 801 3.61 -17.08 -8.55
CA THR A 801 4.17 -15.90 -9.24
C THR A 801 5.67 -16.02 -9.52
N SER A 802 6.28 -17.12 -9.06
CA SER A 802 7.74 -17.35 -8.97
C SER A 802 8.50 -16.21 -8.29
N ALA A 803 7.95 -15.68 -7.19
CA ALA A 803 8.53 -14.58 -6.43
C ALA A 803 9.09 -15.03 -5.07
N LEU A 804 10.16 -14.36 -4.64
CA LEU A 804 10.69 -14.40 -3.29
C LEU A 804 10.45 -13.06 -2.61
N THR A 805 9.76 -13.06 -1.48
CA THR A 805 9.59 -11.89 -0.62
C THR A 805 10.80 -11.80 0.32
N ILE A 806 11.69 -10.85 0.08
CA ILE A 806 12.92 -10.65 0.86
C ILE A 806 12.64 -9.66 2.01
N PRO A 807 12.62 -10.08 3.28
CA PRO A 807 12.41 -9.19 4.42
C PRO A 807 13.69 -8.41 4.77
N PHE A 808 13.53 -7.20 5.32
CA PHE A 808 14.65 -6.39 5.79
C PHE A 808 14.26 -5.37 6.87
N ASP A 809 15.17 -5.06 7.79
CA ASP A 809 14.93 -4.06 8.83
C ASP A 809 14.74 -2.65 8.23
N SER A 810 13.68 -1.95 8.62
CA SER A 810 13.40 -0.57 8.21
C SER A 810 14.49 0.37 8.72
N VAL A 811 15.39 0.78 7.82
CA VAL A 811 16.47 1.71 8.13
C VAL A 811 16.01 3.16 8.03
N SER A 812 16.28 3.94 9.06
CA SER A 812 16.09 5.39 9.04
C SER A 812 17.11 6.07 8.12
N GLY A 813 16.74 6.22 6.84
CA GLY A 813 17.41 7.08 5.87
C GLY A 813 18.13 6.37 4.73
N ASN A 814 18.38 7.13 3.66
CA ASN A 814 18.73 6.62 2.33
C ASN A 814 19.99 5.74 2.33
N ASP A 815 19.82 4.47 1.94
CA ASP A 815 20.95 3.60 1.62
C ASP A 815 20.74 2.66 0.45
N ASP A 816 21.82 2.50 -0.32
CA ASP A 816 21.96 1.50 -1.36
C ASP A 816 22.59 0.25 -0.71
N ALA A 817 21.77 -0.78 -0.47
CA ALA A 817 22.19 -2.06 0.11
C ALA A 817 22.42 -3.10 -0.99
N PRO A 818 23.61 -3.73 -1.09
CA PRO A 818 23.82 -4.86 -1.99
C PRO A 818 23.02 -6.09 -1.55
N LEU A 819 22.05 -6.51 -2.34
CA LEU A 819 21.49 -7.85 -2.30
C LEU A 819 22.47 -8.82 -2.97
N LYS A 820 22.62 -9.99 -2.33
CA LYS A 820 23.09 -11.23 -2.96
C LYS A 820 22.08 -12.33 -2.62
N LEU A 821 21.61 -13.06 -3.61
CA LEU A 821 20.76 -14.23 -3.46
C LEU A 821 21.54 -15.49 -3.87
N ARG A 822 21.30 -16.61 -3.19
CA ARG A 822 21.77 -17.93 -3.60
C ARG A 822 20.69 -18.99 -3.42
N LEU A 823 20.75 -20.02 -4.24
CA LEU A 823 20.08 -21.29 -3.98
C LEU A 823 21.16 -22.24 -3.44
N LYS A 824 21.00 -22.63 -2.17
CA LYS A 824 21.94 -23.49 -1.45
C LYS A 824 21.42 -24.92 -1.43
N THR A 825 22.29 -25.87 -1.68
CA THR A 825 22.04 -27.31 -1.53
C THR A 825 22.96 -27.89 -0.45
N GLN A 826 22.88 -29.20 -0.20
CA GLN A 826 23.83 -29.90 0.66
C GLN A 826 25.25 -30.03 0.04
N VAL A 827 25.41 -29.77 -1.25
CA VAL A 827 26.67 -30.04 -2.02
C VAL A 827 27.26 -28.76 -2.65
N THR A 828 26.41 -27.77 -2.96
CA THR A 828 26.74 -26.65 -3.87
C THR A 828 26.02 -25.35 -3.50
N ASP A 829 26.69 -24.22 -3.79
CA ASP A 829 26.16 -22.86 -3.72
C ASP A 829 25.93 -22.32 -5.14
N PHE A 830 24.67 -22.18 -5.58
CA PHE A 830 24.35 -21.53 -6.85
C PHE A 830 24.16 -20.02 -6.64
N LYS A 831 24.86 -19.21 -7.44
CA LYS A 831 24.86 -17.74 -7.33
C LYS A 831 24.06 -17.11 -8.48
N ASP A 832 23.57 -15.91 -8.24
CA ASP A 832 23.12 -15.01 -9.30
C ASP A 832 24.29 -14.65 -10.23
N GLU A 833 24.05 -14.72 -11.54
CA GLU A 833 25.03 -14.43 -12.60
C GLU A 833 24.47 -13.43 -13.64
N THR A 834 23.40 -12.70 -13.32
CA THR A 834 22.70 -11.79 -14.26
C THR A 834 23.56 -10.58 -14.72
N TYR A 835 24.79 -10.44 -14.20
CA TYR A 835 25.80 -9.46 -14.59
C TYR A 835 27.21 -10.06 -14.45
N PRO A 836 28.01 -10.22 -15.53
CA PRO A 836 29.24 -11.02 -15.49
C PRO A 836 30.38 -10.56 -14.56
N ASP A 837 30.58 -9.25 -14.34
CA ASP A 837 31.87 -8.73 -13.84
C ASP A 837 31.86 -7.96 -12.50
N SER A 838 30.70 -7.69 -11.85
CA SER A 838 30.69 -6.81 -10.65
C SER A 838 29.49 -6.88 -9.69
N SER A 839 28.57 -7.84 -9.84
CA SER A 839 27.21 -7.82 -9.27
C SER A 839 27.10 -7.81 -7.74
N ASN A 840 27.05 -6.59 -7.20
CA ASN A 840 26.17 -6.22 -6.10
C ASN A 840 24.87 -5.69 -6.72
N ILE A 841 23.71 -6.32 -6.48
CA ILE A 841 22.43 -5.69 -6.85
C ILE A 841 22.12 -4.65 -5.78
N PHE A 842 22.29 -3.37 -6.11
CA PHE A 842 22.04 -2.29 -5.17
C PHE A 842 20.53 -2.00 -5.07
N ILE A 843 20.03 -1.94 -3.85
CA ILE A 843 18.64 -1.63 -3.51
C ILE A 843 18.61 -0.35 -2.68
N ARG A 844 17.87 0.67 -3.13
CA ARG A 844 17.71 1.94 -2.41
C ARG A 844 16.45 1.96 -1.55
N ARG A 845 16.62 2.31 -0.29
CA ARG A 845 15.56 2.43 0.74
C ARG A 845 15.43 3.88 1.23
N GLY A 846 14.28 4.26 1.80
CA GLY A 846 14.03 5.59 2.42
C GLY A 846 12.75 6.30 1.94
N GLU A 847 12.28 7.29 2.70
CA GLU A 847 11.02 8.04 2.43
C GLU A 847 11.18 9.27 1.54
N MET A 848 12.37 9.89 1.55
CA MET A 848 12.71 11.01 0.68
C MET A 848 14.09 10.76 0.06
N PRO A 849 14.21 10.45 -1.25
CA PRO A 849 15.48 10.67 -1.93
C PRO A 849 15.89 12.14 -1.69
N ASP A 850 17.14 12.37 -1.30
CA ASP A 850 17.57 13.72 -0.94
C ASP A 850 17.58 14.65 -2.17
N LEU A 851 17.52 15.96 -1.95
CA LEU A 851 17.48 17.00 -2.99
C LEU A 851 18.79 17.12 -3.81
N THR A 852 19.63 16.08 -3.82
CA THR A 852 20.73 15.94 -4.76
C THR A 852 20.14 15.80 -6.17
N PRO A 853 20.40 16.72 -7.12
CA PRO A 853 19.93 16.57 -8.48
C PRO A 853 20.46 15.27 -9.09
N SER A 854 19.68 14.65 -9.98
CA SER A 854 20.19 13.54 -10.76
C SER A 854 21.41 13.98 -11.57
N ALA A 855 22.38 13.09 -11.82
CA ALA A 855 23.54 13.41 -12.66
C ALA A 855 23.15 13.88 -14.08
N ASN A 856 21.95 13.52 -14.53
CA ASN A 856 21.39 13.90 -15.85
C ASN A 856 20.69 15.28 -15.84
N SER A 857 20.48 15.88 -14.67
CA SER A 857 19.84 17.20 -14.47
C SER A 857 20.83 18.24 -13.95
N ILE A 858 22.13 17.96 -13.99
CA ILE A 858 23.22 18.86 -13.62
C ILE A 858 23.77 19.53 -14.89
N VAL A 859 23.84 20.86 -14.89
CA VAL A 859 24.56 21.61 -15.93
C VAL A 859 26.05 21.61 -15.58
N THR A 860 26.88 21.01 -16.44
CA THR A 860 28.32 20.88 -16.21
C THR A 860 28.99 22.25 -16.01
N ASN A 861 29.82 22.38 -14.98
CA ASN A 861 30.42 23.61 -14.45
C ASN A 861 29.45 24.70 -13.95
N SER A 862 28.19 24.38 -13.63
CA SER A 862 27.37 25.24 -12.76
C SER A 862 27.86 25.16 -11.30
N LEU A 863 27.42 26.07 -10.41
CA LEU A 863 27.59 25.88 -8.95
C LEU A 863 27.07 24.52 -8.49
N ASP A 864 25.99 24.07 -9.14
CA ASP A 864 25.29 22.82 -8.92
C ASP A 864 25.86 21.69 -9.82
N ASP A 865 27.15 21.74 -10.12
CA ASP A 865 27.98 20.62 -10.56
C ASP A 865 29.05 20.26 -9.49
N TYR A 866 29.46 21.25 -8.71
CA TYR A 866 30.41 21.11 -7.59
C TYR A 866 29.71 20.67 -6.28
N TRP A 867 28.65 19.83 -6.38
CA TRP A 867 27.92 19.31 -5.21
C TRP A 867 28.84 18.49 -4.31
N LEU A 868 29.18 19.05 -3.15
CA LEU A 868 30.02 18.41 -2.14
C LEU A 868 29.46 17.11 -1.56
N PHE A 869 28.14 16.94 -1.61
CA PHE A 869 27.40 16.13 -0.66
C PHE A 869 27.73 14.63 -0.74
N PRO A 870 28.38 14.06 0.29
CA PRO A 870 28.24 12.62 0.54
C PRO A 870 26.77 12.35 0.89
N ARG A 871 26.18 11.28 0.35
CA ARG A 871 24.83 10.83 0.73
C ARG A 871 24.68 10.77 2.26
N ARG A 872 23.55 11.25 2.78
CA ARG A 872 23.16 11.34 4.22
C ARG A 872 23.74 12.48 5.08
N TYR A 873 24.23 13.58 4.51
CA TYR A 873 24.80 14.68 5.31
C TYR A 873 24.23 16.04 4.92
N LYS A 874 23.87 16.88 5.90
CA LYS A 874 23.63 18.32 5.67
C LYS A 874 24.93 19.08 5.90
N ILE A 875 25.27 19.95 4.95
CA ILE A 875 26.35 20.92 5.13
C ILE A 875 25.79 22.06 5.98
N GLN A 876 26.45 22.33 7.10
CA GLN A 876 26.32 23.58 7.85
C GLN A 876 27.72 24.16 8.02
N PHE A 877 27.85 25.48 8.15
CA PHE A 877 29.10 26.03 8.66
C PHE A 877 29.20 25.68 10.16
N ARG A 878 30.40 25.45 10.69
CA ARG A 878 30.56 25.21 12.13
C ARG A 878 29.94 26.37 12.93
N LYS A 879 29.09 26.05 13.91
CA LYS A 879 28.61 27.04 14.89
C LYS A 879 29.68 27.31 15.96
N GLU A 880 30.52 26.33 16.26
CA GLU A 880 31.52 26.36 17.34
C GLU A 880 32.84 25.70 16.92
N ILE A 881 33.95 26.26 17.42
CA ILE A 881 35.31 25.71 17.31
C ILE A 881 35.87 25.60 18.74
N ILE A 882 35.23 24.79 19.58
CA ILE A 882 35.57 24.67 21.01
C ILE A 882 36.86 23.84 21.18
N ASP A 883 36.87 22.56 20.78
CA ASP A 883 38.03 21.66 21.05
C ASP A 883 38.86 21.20 19.84
N PHE A 884 38.62 21.74 18.64
CA PHE A 884 39.50 21.43 17.49
C PHE A 884 40.72 22.34 17.46
N ASN A 885 41.91 21.73 17.57
CA ASN A 885 43.20 22.39 17.32
C ASN A 885 43.13 23.18 16.00
N LYS A 886 43.19 24.51 16.08
CA LYS A 886 42.98 25.41 14.93
C LYS A 886 44.00 25.18 13.81
N THR A 887 45.23 24.79 14.16
CA THR A 887 46.25 24.37 13.18
C THR A 887 45.83 23.09 12.47
N ALA A 888 45.26 22.10 13.17
CA ALA A 888 44.77 20.87 12.53
C ALA A 888 43.61 21.14 11.56
N VAL A 889 42.71 22.10 11.85
CA VAL A 889 41.66 22.53 10.91
C VAL A 889 42.27 23.20 9.67
N GLN A 890 43.27 24.07 9.86
CA GLN A 890 43.98 24.74 8.77
C GLN A 890 44.77 23.75 7.89
N THR A 891 45.50 22.82 8.50
CA THR A 891 46.16 21.69 7.81
C THR A 891 45.15 20.83 7.06
N ARG A 892 43.97 20.56 7.65
CA ARG A 892 42.92 19.78 6.99
C ARG A 892 42.40 20.48 5.73
N ILE A 893 42.07 21.77 5.83
CA ILE A 893 41.58 22.58 4.71
C ILE A 893 42.61 22.68 3.57
N ASN A 894 43.89 22.88 3.92
CA ASN A 894 44.94 23.08 2.91
C ASN A 894 45.50 21.76 2.34
N ASN A 895 45.41 20.62 3.06
CA ASN A 895 46.12 19.39 2.72
C ASN A 895 45.24 18.12 2.51
N GLU A 896 43.93 18.11 2.79
CA GLU A 896 43.09 16.91 2.52
C GLU A 896 42.80 16.71 1.03
N GLN A 897 43.79 16.18 0.29
CA GLN A 897 43.53 15.46 -0.95
C GLN A 897 43.05 14.03 -0.65
N GLN A 898 41.75 13.92 -0.37
CA GLN A 898 40.94 12.70 -0.29
C GLN A 898 41.18 11.76 0.91
N GLN A 899 40.08 11.38 1.60
CA GLN A 899 39.50 10.04 1.47
C GLN A 899 38.15 9.91 2.22
N GLY A 900 37.23 9.11 1.67
CA GLY A 900 36.11 8.48 2.41
C GLY A 900 34.92 9.35 2.86
N ALA A 901 34.86 10.65 2.54
CA ALA A 901 33.90 11.54 3.21
C ALA A 901 33.17 12.60 2.37
N TRP A 902 33.54 12.88 1.12
CA TRP A 902 32.93 13.92 0.28
C TRP A 902 32.99 13.52 -1.20
N ASN A 903 32.17 14.14 -2.06
CA ASN A 903 32.44 14.11 -3.50
C ASN A 903 33.78 14.80 -3.80
N ASN A 904 34.54 14.26 -4.74
CA ASN A 904 35.86 14.74 -5.15
C ASN A 904 35.98 14.95 -6.66
N LYS A 905 34.84 14.90 -7.37
CA LYS A 905 34.69 15.01 -8.83
C LYS A 905 33.33 15.63 -9.17
N ILE A 906 33.28 16.39 -10.26
CA ILE A 906 32.03 16.89 -10.86
C ILE A 906 31.48 15.92 -11.93
N SER A 907 30.36 16.27 -12.58
CA SER A 907 29.68 15.41 -13.58
C SER A 907 30.57 14.92 -14.72
N ASP A 908 31.51 15.73 -15.20
CA ASP A 908 32.48 15.37 -16.26
C ASP A 908 33.69 14.52 -15.78
N ASN A 909 33.67 14.10 -14.51
CA ASN A 909 34.77 13.43 -13.77
C ASN A 909 36.01 14.29 -13.45
N THR A 910 36.04 15.59 -13.76
CA THR A 910 37.11 16.51 -13.34
C THR A 910 37.21 16.53 -11.82
N PRO A 911 38.39 16.27 -11.23
CA PRO A 911 38.56 16.26 -9.77
C PRO A 911 38.57 17.68 -9.19
N PHE A 912 38.04 17.83 -7.98
CA PHE A 912 38.11 19.07 -7.20
C PHE A 912 38.55 18.80 -5.74
N SER A 913 39.12 19.82 -5.10
CA SER A 913 39.62 19.78 -3.73
C SER A 913 38.59 20.29 -2.69
N TYR A 914 38.75 19.91 -1.42
CA TYR A 914 37.89 20.42 -0.35
C TYR A 914 37.96 21.96 -0.21
N LYS A 915 39.13 22.56 -0.50
CA LYS A 915 39.31 24.03 -0.55
C LYS A 915 38.53 24.66 -1.70
N ASP A 916 38.52 24.05 -2.88
CA ASP A 916 37.77 24.50 -4.05
C ASP A 916 36.28 24.58 -3.73
N ALA A 917 35.80 23.59 -2.98
CA ALA A 917 34.39 23.45 -2.66
C ALA A 917 33.94 24.31 -1.46
N VAL A 918 34.84 24.54 -0.51
CA VAL A 918 34.72 25.62 0.49
C VAL A 918 34.57 26.98 -0.21
N PHE A 919 35.30 27.22 -1.31
CA PHE A 919 35.19 28.44 -2.10
C PHE A 919 33.89 28.51 -2.93
N VAL A 920 33.47 27.42 -3.59
CA VAL A 920 32.14 27.31 -4.23
C VAL A 920 31.02 27.64 -3.24
N THR A 921 31.14 27.20 -1.99
CA THR A 921 30.14 27.49 -0.95
C THR A 921 30.08 28.99 -0.61
N LEU A 922 31.21 29.72 -0.66
CA LEU A 922 31.23 31.18 -0.54
C LEU A 922 30.51 31.84 -1.73
N MET A 923 30.76 31.39 -2.96
CA MET A 923 30.06 31.91 -4.14
C MET A 923 28.56 31.66 -4.08
N LYS A 924 28.12 30.49 -3.60
CA LYS A 924 26.69 30.22 -3.36
C LYS A 924 26.12 31.14 -2.28
N VAL A 925 26.81 31.39 -1.16
CA VAL A 925 26.35 32.40 -0.17
C VAL A 925 26.18 33.80 -0.79
N ILE A 926 27.08 34.23 -1.67
CA ILE A 926 26.95 35.52 -2.35
C ILE A 926 25.75 35.53 -3.32
N LEU A 927 25.50 34.45 -4.06
CA LEU A 927 24.31 34.29 -4.89
C LEU A 927 23.03 34.38 -4.05
N GLU A 928 22.90 33.53 -3.01
CA GLU A 928 21.68 33.46 -2.19
C GLU A 928 21.40 34.79 -1.46
N SER A 929 22.44 35.46 -0.93
CA SER A 929 22.27 36.66 -0.11
C SER A 929 21.98 37.94 -0.90
N ASN A 930 22.15 37.94 -2.23
CA ASN A 930 22.05 39.15 -3.05
C ASN A 930 21.14 38.99 -4.29
N PHE A 931 20.97 37.76 -4.81
CA PHE A 931 20.21 37.47 -6.03
C PHE A 931 19.03 36.52 -5.83
N SER A 932 19.03 35.63 -4.82
CA SER A 932 17.85 34.84 -4.46
C SER A 932 16.84 35.68 -3.67
N SER A 933 16.23 36.68 -4.33
CA SER A 933 15.30 37.64 -3.73
C SER A 933 14.25 38.11 -4.73
N GLU A 934 13.18 38.74 -4.24
CA GLU A 934 12.09 39.33 -5.06
C GLU A 934 12.54 40.38 -6.11
N TYR A 935 13.82 40.75 -6.13
CA TYR A 935 14.41 41.72 -7.05
C TYR A 935 15.01 41.09 -8.30
N PHE A 936 15.28 39.78 -8.33
CA PHE A 936 16.01 39.13 -9.43
C PHE A 936 15.49 37.72 -9.71
N THR A 937 15.42 37.36 -11.00
CA THR A 937 15.27 35.98 -11.48
C THR A 937 16.60 35.54 -12.07
N ILE A 938 17.29 34.61 -11.42
CA ILE A 938 18.58 34.06 -11.86
C ILE A 938 18.37 33.18 -13.11
N ASP A 939 19.30 33.22 -14.06
CA ASP A 939 19.40 32.19 -15.10
C ASP A 939 20.38 31.09 -14.65
N PRO A 940 19.89 29.91 -14.23
CA PRO A 940 20.76 28.84 -13.74
C PRO A 940 21.64 28.24 -14.86
N ASN A 941 21.22 28.36 -16.13
CA ASN A 941 21.97 27.83 -17.28
C ASN A 941 23.09 28.78 -17.74
N GLN A 942 23.06 30.04 -17.30
CA GLN A 942 24.07 31.07 -17.60
C GLN A 942 24.83 31.55 -16.34
N THR A 943 24.64 30.88 -15.20
CA THR A 943 25.44 31.07 -13.99
C THR A 943 26.69 30.18 -14.05
N ILE A 944 27.67 30.64 -14.83
CA ILE A 944 28.83 29.84 -15.27
C ILE A 944 29.98 29.94 -14.26
N PHE A 945 30.52 28.79 -13.84
CA PHE A 945 31.88 28.69 -13.30
C PHE A 945 32.83 28.28 -14.42
N THR A 946 33.96 28.99 -14.58
CA THR A 946 34.98 28.60 -15.58
C THR A 946 35.85 27.43 -15.08
N LYS A 947 36.19 27.48 -13.79
CA LYS A 947 36.58 26.41 -12.86
C LYS A 947 36.74 27.04 -11.47
N PRO A 948 36.60 26.30 -10.35
CA PRO A 948 36.74 26.87 -9.01
C PRO A 948 38.14 27.44 -8.80
N PHE A 949 39.16 26.78 -9.33
CA PHE A 949 40.51 27.30 -9.57
C PHE A 949 41.12 26.64 -10.82
N ASP A 950 41.92 27.37 -11.60
CA ASP A 950 42.84 26.79 -12.59
C ASP A 950 44.14 26.29 -11.90
N SER A 951 45.09 25.75 -12.68
CA SER A 951 46.37 25.24 -12.16
C SER A 951 47.30 26.32 -11.58
N LYS A 952 46.94 27.60 -11.67
CA LYS A 952 47.62 28.74 -11.05
C LYS A 952 46.80 29.39 -9.94
N GLY A 953 45.59 28.93 -9.65
CA GLY A 953 44.70 29.54 -8.67
C GLY A 953 43.85 30.72 -9.20
N ASN A 954 43.79 30.93 -10.51
CA ASN A 954 42.83 31.87 -11.11
C ASN A 954 41.42 31.29 -11.07
N PHE A 955 40.39 32.14 -11.01
CA PHE A 955 39.01 31.73 -11.28
C PHE A 955 38.22 32.86 -11.93
N GLU A 956 37.13 32.51 -12.62
CA GLU A 956 36.03 33.42 -12.92
C GLU A 956 34.69 32.72 -12.70
N PHE A 957 33.81 33.39 -11.95
CA PHE A 957 32.43 33.01 -11.65
C PHE A 957 31.49 34.14 -12.12
N GLN A 958 30.47 33.79 -12.90
CA GLN A 958 29.48 34.74 -13.41
C GLN A 958 28.08 34.39 -12.91
N ILE A 959 27.36 35.39 -12.38
CA ILE A 959 25.92 35.34 -12.09
C ILE A 959 25.23 36.12 -13.20
N LYS A 960 24.23 35.52 -13.85
CA LYS A 960 23.31 36.24 -14.74
C LYS A 960 21.89 36.24 -14.16
N ALA A 961 21.23 37.39 -14.15
CA ALA A 961 19.87 37.52 -13.67
C ALA A 961 19.07 38.59 -14.42
N THR A 962 17.75 38.48 -14.37
CA THR A 962 16.79 39.49 -14.86
C THR A 962 16.18 40.23 -13.69
N VAL A 963 16.25 41.56 -13.68
CA VAL A 963 15.66 42.40 -12.63
C VAL A 963 14.14 42.27 -12.64
N GLN A 964 13.52 42.03 -11.49
CA GLN A 964 12.06 41.89 -11.32
C GLN A 964 11.42 43.12 -10.68
N LYS A 965 12.14 43.80 -9.78
CA LYS A 965 11.70 44.99 -9.03
C LYS A 965 12.84 46.00 -8.95
N GLU A 966 12.51 47.28 -8.77
CA GLU A 966 13.51 48.35 -8.74
C GLU A 966 14.59 48.13 -7.67
N TYR A 967 15.86 48.22 -8.08
CA TYR A 967 17.01 47.88 -7.24
C TYR A 967 18.08 48.98 -7.27
N ASP A 968 18.08 49.85 -6.27
CA ASP A 968 19.15 50.81 -6.05
C ASP A 968 20.42 50.14 -5.52
N THR A 969 21.45 50.11 -6.37
CA THR A 969 22.78 49.59 -6.03
C THR A 969 23.52 50.40 -4.95
N ARG A 970 23.06 51.62 -4.58
CA ARG A 970 23.62 52.43 -3.48
C ARG A 970 23.07 52.09 -2.10
N THR A 971 21.94 51.40 -2.02
CA THR A 971 21.35 50.98 -0.73
C THR A 971 21.38 49.48 -0.56
N LYS A 972 21.26 48.70 -1.64
CA LYS A 972 21.07 47.25 -1.58
C LYS A 972 22.36 46.42 -1.79
N PHE A 973 23.41 46.97 -2.43
CA PHE A 973 24.71 46.27 -2.64
C PHE A 973 25.87 46.73 -1.73
N ASN A 974 25.66 47.67 -0.79
CA ASN A 974 26.76 48.21 0.04
C ASN A 974 27.58 47.14 0.80
N ASN A 975 26.91 46.06 1.21
CA ASN A 975 27.54 44.89 1.82
C ASN A 975 27.17 43.66 0.98
N LEU A 976 27.98 43.31 -0.04
CA LEU A 976 27.76 42.12 -0.87
C LEU A 976 28.02 40.84 -0.04
N GLY A 977 26.96 40.36 0.61
CA GLY A 977 26.99 39.32 1.66
C GLY A 977 26.26 39.69 2.97
N GLY A 978 25.67 40.89 3.09
CA GLY A 978 24.87 41.31 4.24
C GLY A 978 25.69 41.69 5.49
N SER A 979 25.09 41.60 6.69
CA SER A 979 25.76 41.96 7.96
C SER A 979 26.96 41.05 8.31
N PHE A 980 27.08 39.91 7.64
CA PHE A 980 28.06 38.86 7.92
C PHE A 980 29.39 39.03 7.18
N PHE A 981 29.41 39.88 6.14
CA PHE A 981 30.57 40.16 5.31
C PHE A 981 30.75 41.69 5.18
N ASP A 982 31.67 42.26 5.96
CA ASP A 982 32.10 43.66 5.81
C ASP A 982 33.04 43.82 4.61
N PHE A 983 32.52 43.49 3.42
CA PHE A 983 33.11 43.88 2.15
C PHE A 983 32.69 45.32 1.83
N SER A 984 33.21 46.28 2.60
CA SER A 984 33.10 47.72 2.37
C SER A 984 33.92 48.17 1.14
N LEU A 985 33.62 47.54 0.00
CA LEU A 985 34.18 47.77 -1.34
C LEU A 985 33.93 49.19 -1.86
N ILE A 986 32.97 49.89 -1.25
CA ILE A 986 32.47 51.19 -1.68
C ILE A 986 32.37 52.11 -0.44
N ASP A 987 33.50 52.70 -0.04
CA ASP A 987 33.45 54.00 0.63
C ASP A 987 32.77 55.00 -0.32
N LYS A 988 31.96 55.91 0.25
CA LYS A 988 31.11 56.86 -0.49
C LYS A 988 31.89 57.86 -1.36
N ASN A 989 33.21 57.87 -1.23
CA ASN A 989 34.15 58.73 -1.96
C ASN A 989 34.83 58.00 -3.15
N ILE A 990 34.69 56.68 -3.28
CA ILE A 990 35.28 55.89 -4.36
C ILE A 990 34.32 55.94 -5.57
N GLY A 991 34.85 56.20 -6.76
CA GLY A 991 34.11 56.65 -7.96
C GLY A 991 33.12 55.68 -8.63
N VAL A 992 32.61 54.68 -7.93
CA VAL A 992 31.63 53.71 -8.44
C VAL A 992 30.32 54.43 -8.82
N LYS A 993 29.93 54.32 -10.10
CA LYS A 993 28.64 54.84 -10.58
C LYS A 993 27.49 53.95 -10.12
N HIS A 994 27.03 54.16 -8.89
CA HIS A 994 25.76 53.58 -8.43
C HIS A 994 24.62 53.99 -9.35
N GLN A 995 23.81 53.02 -9.75
CA GLN A 995 22.62 53.18 -10.56
C GLN A 995 21.42 52.45 -9.94
N ILE A 996 20.23 52.87 -10.34
CA ILE A 996 18.97 52.21 -10.02
C ILE A 996 18.65 51.26 -11.17
N LEU A 997 18.60 49.96 -10.88
CA LEU A 997 18.25 48.93 -11.85
C LEU A 997 16.73 48.86 -12.00
N GLN A 998 16.24 48.82 -13.24
CA GLN A 998 14.82 48.79 -13.58
C GLN A 998 14.35 47.37 -13.94
N PRO A 999 13.07 47.01 -13.72
CA PRO A 999 12.52 45.72 -14.12
C PRO A 999 12.76 45.38 -15.60
N GLY A 1000 13.04 44.12 -15.87
CA GLY A 1000 13.36 43.59 -17.20
C GLY A 1000 14.85 43.66 -17.60
N GLN A 1001 15.65 44.53 -16.97
CA GLN A 1001 17.07 44.66 -17.30
C GLN A 1001 17.86 43.36 -17.03
N GLN A 1002 18.82 43.06 -17.91
CA GLN A 1002 19.72 41.92 -17.78
C GLN A 1002 20.98 42.34 -17.01
N VAL A 1003 21.20 41.76 -15.83
CA VAL A 1003 22.43 41.97 -15.06
C VAL A 1003 23.37 40.77 -15.17
N VAL A 1004 24.67 41.07 -15.31
CA VAL A 1004 25.76 40.09 -15.24
C VAL A 1004 26.75 40.57 -14.19
N MET A 1005 26.86 39.84 -13.09
CA MET A 1005 27.82 40.09 -12.02
C MET A 1005 28.96 39.08 -12.15
N THR A 1006 30.20 39.55 -12.28
CA THR A 1006 31.39 38.71 -12.44
C THR A 1006 32.35 38.88 -11.27
N PHE A 1007 32.78 37.76 -10.69
CA PHE A 1007 33.82 37.67 -9.68
C PHE A 1007 35.00 36.91 -10.29
N SER A 1008 36.19 37.51 -10.34
CA SER A 1008 37.39 36.82 -10.80
C SER A 1008 38.64 37.15 -9.99
N LEU A 1009 39.60 36.22 -10.01
CA LEU A 1009 40.92 36.38 -9.40
C LEU A 1009 42.00 36.12 -10.45
N GLU A 1010 42.86 37.11 -10.67
CA GLU A 1010 44.07 37.00 -11.48
C GLU A 1010 45.28 36.82 -10.54
N ASN A 1011 45.71 35.58 -10.33
CA ASN A 1011 46.92 35.26 -9.56
C ASN A 1011 48.17 35.44 -10.44
N SER A 1012 48.92 36.50 -10.16
CA SER A 1012 50.16 36.83 -10.88
C SER A 1012 51.41 36.10 -10.41
N LEU A 1013 51.35 35.34 -9.30
CA LEU A 1013 52.53 34.77 -8.63
C LEU A 1013 52.63 33.24 -8.69
N ASN A 1014 51.61 32.55 -9.24
CA ASN A 1014 51.42 31.09 -9.11
C ASN A 1014 51.33 30.58 -7.65
N GLU A 1015 51.17 31.47 -6.67
CA GLU A 1015 51.09 31.12 -5.25
C GLU A 1015 49.70 30.54 -4.93
N SER A 1016 49.63 29.33 -4.40
CA SER A 1016 48.34 28.73 -4.02
C SER A 1016 47.68 29.53 -2.89
N ILE A 1017 46.43 29.97 -3.08
CA ILE A 1017 45.60 30.61 -2.03
C ILE A 1017 45.74 29.85 -0.70
N THR A 1018 46.20 30.54 0.35
CA THR A 1018 46.49 29.97 1.66
C THR A 1018 45.42 30.38 2.65
N ILE A 1019 44.67 29.40 3.17
CA ILE A 1019 43.75 29.68 4.27
C ILE A 1019 44.57 29.81 5.55
N ALA A 1020 44.48 31.00 6.17
CA ALA A 1020 45.44 31.57 7.10
C ALA A 1020 44.74 32.03 8.39
N ASN A 1021 45.06 31.39 9.51
CA ASN A 1021 44.45 31.72 10.80
C ASN A 1021 45.16 32.93 11.45
N ASN A 1022 44.75 34.14 11.06
CA ASN A 1022 45.24 35.39 11.66
C ASN A 1022 44.83 35.51 13.13
N LYS A 1023 45.72 35.08 14.03
CA LYS A 1023 45.52 34.95 15.48
C LYS A 1023 45.19 36.24 16.25
N GLY A 1024 45.21 37.41 15.62
CA GLY A 1024 45.05 38.71 16.28
C GLY A 1024 43.87 39.56 15.81
N GLU A 1025 43.42 39.41 14.56
CA GLU A 1025 42.36 40.23 13.98
C GLU A 1025 41.07 39.44 13.78
N ILE A 1026 40.29 39.38 14.85
CA ILE A 1026 38.84 39.17 14.72
C ILE A 1026 38.31 40.38 13.95
N LEU A 1027 37.72 40.15 12.77
CA LEU A 1027 36.97 41.17 12.02
C LEU A 1027 35.95 41.82 12.98
N ARG A 1028 36.15 43.09 13.33
CA ARG A 1028 35.53 43.72 14.51
C ARG A 1028 34.03 44.04 14.38
N ALA A 1029 33.36 43.53 13.34
CA ALA A 1029 31.92 43.60 13.16
C ALA A 1029 31.19 42.59 14.08
N THR A 1030 31.08 42.92 15.38
CA THR A 1030 30.05 42.43 16.34
C THR A 1030 29.52 41.00 16.11
N LEU A 1031 30.39 39.99 16.15
CA LEU A 1031 30.10 38.59 15.80
C LEU A 1031 29.26 37.81 16.86
N THR A 1032 28.22 38.43 17.42
CA THR A 1032 27.12 37.73 18.10
C THR A 1032 26.06 37.20 17.11
N GLU A 1033 26.00 37.79 15.92
CA GLU A 1033 25.05 37.36 14.88
C GLU A 1033 25.41 35.99 14.30
N THR A 1034 24.38 35.31 13.78
CA THR A 1034 24.49 33.98 13.16
C THR A 1034 23.89 34.09 11.79
N PHE A 1035 24.67 33.83 10.74
CA PHE A 1035 24.14 33.81 9.39
C PHE A 1035 23.00 32.78 9.29
N LYS A 1036 21.94 33.15 8.57
CA LYS A 1036 20.74 32.35 8.33
C LYS A 1036 20.20 32.67 6.93
N GLY A 1037 20.75 32.04 5.91
CA GLY A 1037 20.02 31.81 4.65
C GLY A 1037 19.11 30.59 4.81
N GLU A 1038 18.15 30.39 3.90
CA GLU A 1038 17.12 29.34 4.00
C GLU A 1038 17.69 27.94 4.30
N ASN A 1039 18.86 27.61 3.75
CA ASN A 1039 19.53 26.32 3.95
C ASN A 1039 20.93 26.40 4.57
N LEU A 1040 21.45 27.59 4.88
CA LEU A 1040 22.83 27.81 5.32
C LEU A 1040 22.88 28.63 6.61
N SER A 1041 23.57 28.11 7.64
CA SER A 1041 23.82 28.86 8.89
C SER A 1041 25.22 28.63 9.45
N GLY A 1042 25.75 29.63 10.16
CA GLY A 1042 27.15 29.64 10.61
C GLY A 1042 27.55 30.74 11.59
N ARG A 1043 28.74 30.56 12.19
CA ARG A 1043 29.48 31.53 13.00
C ARG A 1043 30.99 31.38 12.72
N ASN A 1044 31.80 32.36 13.13
CA ASN A 1044 33.27 32.27 13.16
C ASN A 1044 33.96 31.90 11.82
N PRO A 1045 34.05 32.82 10.84
CA PRO A 1045 34.88 32.61 9.66
C PRO A 1045 36.37 32.42 10.00
N ILE A 1046 37.07 31.66 9.16
CA ILE A 1046 38.53 31.64 9.06
C ILE A 1046 38.92 32.63 7.95
N VAL A 1047 40.08 33.27 8.03
CA VAL A 1047 40.56 34.16 6.98
C VAL A 1047 41.24 33.35 5.86
N GLY A 1048 40.83 33.56 4.62
CA GLY A 1048 41.50 33.06 3.42
C GLY A 1048 42.34 34.15 2.78
N GLU A 1049 43.66 33.98 2.72
CA GLU A 1049 44.56 34.93 2.06
C GLU A 1049 44.81 34.52 0.60
N PHE A 1050 44.69 35.48 -0.32
CA PHE A 1050 44.90 35.27 -1.74
C PHE A 1050 46.00 36.19 -2.28
N SER A 1051 46.95 35.58 -2.98
CA SER A 1051 47.89 36.29 -3.83
C SER A 1051 47.26 36.48 -5.21
N GLY A 1052 47.04 37.74 -5.60
CA GLY A 1052 46.46 38.09 -6.89
C GLY A 1052 45.56 39.33 -6.84
N LEU A 1053 45.08 39.70 -8.02
CA LEU A 1053 44.12 40.78 -8.21
C LEU A 1053 42.71 40.19 -8.24
N PHE A 1054 41.98 40.30 -7.13
CA PHE A 1054 40.55 39.99 -7.12
C PHE A 1054 39.79 41.18 -7.70
N ARG A 1055 38.81 40.88 -8.57
CA ARG A 1055 38.06 41.84 -9.37
C ARG A 1055 36.59 41.52 -9.33
N MET A 1056 35.76 42.54 -9.19
CA MET A 1056 34.31 42.44 -9.25
C MET A 1056 33.76 43.39 -10.30
N LYS A 1057 32.99 42.85 -11.25
CA LYS A 1057 32.34 43.60 -12.33
C LYS A 1057 30.83 43.48 -12.21
N LEU A 1058 30.12 44.56 -12.52
CA LEU A 1058 28.69 44.51 -12.86
C LEU A 1058 28.54 45.07 -14.27
N SER A 1059 27.86 44.31 -15.13
CA SER A 1059 27.38 44.77 -16.43
C SER A 1059 25.85 44.73 -16.46
N VAL A 1060 25.22 45.70 -17.11
CA VAL A 1060 23.76 45.79 -17.26
C VAL A 1060 23.42 46.04 -18.71
N ASP A 1061 22.54 45.22 -19.27
CA ASP A 1061 22.19 45.18 -20.70
C ASP A 1061 23.43 45.14 -21.63
N GLY A 1062 24.46 44.44 -21.16
CA GLY A 1062 25.77 44.29 -21.83
C GLY A 1062 26.78 45.41 -21.57
N GLN A 1063 26.38 46.54 -20.98
CA GLN A 1063 27.29 47.66 -20.67
C GLN A 1063 27.94 47.48 -19.30
N LEU A 1064 29.27 47.61 -19.22
CA LEU A 1064 30.03 47.53 -17.97
C LEU A 1064 29.80 48.81 -17.13
N VAL A 1065 29.19 48.68 -15.95
CA VAL A 1065 28.84 49.81 -15.06
C VAL A 1065 29.69 49.86 -13.79
N TRP A 1066 30.29 48.74 -13.37
CA TRP A 1066 31.20 48.65 -12.24
C TRP A 1066 32.37 47.72 -12.55
N ASN A 1067 33.58 48.06 -12.10
CA ASN A 1067 34.78 47.24 -12.26
C ASN A 1067 35.81 47.56 -11.15
N THR A 1068 35.54 47.11 -9.93
CA THR A 1068 36.43 47.32 -8.77
C THR A 1068 37.50 46.22 -8.67
N THR A 1069 38.64 46.55 -8.07
CA THR A 1069 39.76 45.63 -7.82
C THR A 1069 40.37 45.81 -6.44
N THR A 1070 40.95 44.74 -5.87
CA THR A 1070 41.64 44.79 -4.56
C THR A 1070 42.97 45.54 -4.56
N ALA A 1071 43.46 45.97 -5.73
CA ALA A 1071 44.57 46.93 -5.83
C ALA A 1071 44.11 48.40 -5.72
N GLY A 1072 42.79 48.63 -5.57
CA GLY A 1072 42.22 49.97 -5.49
C GLY A 1072 42.04 50.67 -6.84
N ASN A 1073 42.15 49.97 -7.96
CA ASN A 1073 41.89 50.57 -9.28
C ASN A 1073 40.47 50.24 -9.72
N ASP A 1074 39.56 51.19 -9.54
CA ASP A 1074 38.33 51.33 -10.32
C ASP A 1074 38.63 52.01 -11.68
N ILE A 1075 37.67 52.05 -12.61
CA ILE A 1075 37.74 52.81 -13.88
C ILE A 1075 38.03 54.31 -13.70
N THR A 1076 37.85 54.86 -12.49
CA THR A 1076 38.22 56.24 -12.12
C THR A 1076 39.64 56.42 -11.54
N GLY A 1077 40.36 55.34 -11.25
CA GLY A 1077 41.77 55.38 -10.81
C GLY A 1077 42.01 55.84 -9.36
N GLN A 1078 40.98 55.89 -8.49
CA GLN A 1078 41.14 56.23 -7.07
C GLN A 1078 41.08 55.01 -6.15
N ARG A 1079 42.04 54.94 -5.21
CA ARG A 1079 42.29 53.78 -4.34
C ARG A 1079 41.13 53.44 -3.39
N SER A 1080 40.57 52.24 -3.54
CA SER A 1080 39.85 51.57 -2.47
C SER A 1080 40.82 50.94 -1.45
N ASN A 1081 40.44 50.95 -0.17
CA ASN A 1081 41.06 50.11 0.85
C ASN A 1081 40.32 48.76 0.86
N GLN A 1082 40.94 47.73 0.29
CA GLN A 1082 40.46 46.36 0.32
C GLN A 1082 41.60 45.41 0.65
N SER A 1083 41.37 44.48 1.55
CA SER A 1083 42.37 43.55 2.07
C SER A 1083 42.58 42.36 1.13
N ARG A 1084 43.74 41.69 1.23
CA ARG A 1084 44.05 40.43 0.51
C ARG A 1084 43.37 39.20 1.13
N THR A 1085 42.21 39.40 1.76
CA THR A 1085 41.59 38.45 2.67
C THR A 1085 40.10 38.28 2.36
N LEU A 1086 39.64 37.04 2.18
CA LEU A 1086 38.22 36.70 2.19
C LEU A 1086 37.89 35.94 3.49
N PRO A 1087 36.87 36.30 4.28
CA PRO A 1087 36.34 35.41 5.30
C PRO A 1087 35.72 34.16 4.63
N ILE A 1088 36.11 32.98 5.13
CA ILE A 1088 35.80 31.66 4.58
C ILE A 1088 35.34 30.74 5.72
N PHE A 1089 34.28 29.96 5.48
CA PHE A 1089 33.70 29.11 6.53
C PHE A 1089 34.15 27.65 6.40
N ALA A 1090 34.63 27.08 7.50
CA ALA A 1090 34.89 25.64 7.59
C ALA A 1090 33.55 24.88 7.58
N LEU A 1091 33.35 24.05 6.56
CA LEU A 1091 32.15 23.23 6.43
C LEU A 1091 32.16 22.11 7.48
N GLN A 1092 31.03 21.91 8.15
CA GLN A 1092 30.79 20.74 8.98
C GLN A 1092 29.95 19.72 8.22
N LYS A 1093 30.48 18.51 8.18
CA LYS A 1093 29.78 17.29 7.77
C LYS A 1093 28.85 16.85 8.92
N ILE A 1094 27.58 17.23 8.89
CA ILE A 1094 26.58 16.79 9.88
C ILE A 1094 25.74 15.67 9.28
N LYS A 1095 25.79 14.49 9.90
CA LYS A 1095 25.03 13.30 9.49
C LYS A 1095 23.56 13.56 9.79
N ILE A 1096 22.65 13.26 8.87
CA ILE A 1096 21.24 13.68 8.99
C ILE A 1096 20.53 13.04 10.21
N ASN A 1097 21.03 11.91 10.72
CA ASN A 1097 20.54 11.24 11.93
C ASN A 1097 21.31 11.63 13.21
N GLU A 1098 22.20 12.62 13.17
CA GLU A 1098 22.96 13.12 14.33
C GLU A 1098 22.79 14.64 14.46
N ILE A 1099 21.57 15.06 14.81
CA ILE A 1099 21.38 16.24 15.65
C ILE A 1099 21.53 15.77 17.10
N PRO A 1100 22.66 16.02 17.78
CA PRO A 1100 22.73 15.83 19.22
C PRO A 1100 21.91 16.94 19.91
N GLU A 1101 20.97 16.55 20.78
CA GLU A 1101 20.79 17.34 22.02
C GLU A 1101 22.15 17.41 22.73
N LEU A 1102 22.47 18.55 23.35
CA LEU A 1102 23.80 18.79 23.92
C LEU A 1102 24.12 17.81 25.06
N LYS A 1103 24.80 16.71 24.73
CA LYS A 1103 25.62 15.96 25.70
C LYS A 1103 26.98 16.62 25.84
N VAL A 1104 27.03 17.60 26.73
CA VAL A 1104 28.29 18.14 27.26
C VAL A 1104 29.00 17.01 28.02
N LEU A 1105 30.09 16.50 27.44
CA LEU A 1105 31.07 15.67 28.13
C LEU A 1105 32.21 16.58 28.59
N VAL A 1106 32.31 16.78 29.89
CA VAL A 1106 33.50 17.32 30.57
C VAL A 1106 34.08 16.19 31.41
N TYR A 1107 35.42 16.16 31.52
CA TYR A 1107 36.17 15.21 32.36
C TYR A 1107 36.10 15.58 33.84
#